data_AF-A0A1Y4DFN5-F1
#
_entry.id   AF-A0A1Y4DFN5-F1
#
_cell.length_a   1.000
_cell.length_b   1.000
_cell.length_c   1.000
_cell.angle_alpha   90.00
_cell.angle_beta   90.00
_cell.angle_gamma   90.00
#
_symmetry.space_group_name_H-M   'P 1'
#
loop_
_entity.id
_entity.type
_entity.pdbx_description
1 polymer ?
#
loop_
_entity_poly.entity_id
_entity_poly.type
_entity_poly.pdbx_seq_one_letter_code
_entity_poly.pdbx_strand_id
1 'polypeptide(L)'
;MKRFHSVWRACALSCALVAGLSLAPIIAGATAADAAAATDGILITLDSAASAQARSLGGDDVNLLAESEVVAQLGQAGLEVNDSFESQGGQVVLTADTTGDLSDEEALAQARDIEGVADVQYNYVYHLVDIIEEDATSSTGTSRSGVSTLTVSSVNDPFAQISSPAADNNQYWLYSANLDDAWEQAQSDHDITIAVLDSGVDLDHEDLAGNILTDLAWDATLEQPLSACEITDCAGHGTMVAGVASAVANNALGIAGASYNADLLPIKVVDNEERQITSADLVKSYEYLFDLVDSGRLDNLRVINMSLGGYEDSQANDEAFHDVIKTALNTYDILTVCAGGNGNQTTTPNTGKMYPADFDECISVTALESDGTNLVWSDYNEFKDISAPGQNIRTTNMSGGFSTASGTSVASPIVSGTVALLYAADPDATPEQVRAALEETAVPVVDEEHDRTEVSGSAGALDAGAAVEQLTGAVEPEPEPDPDPEPEPELPFVDVDHEWYYPAIVYVYENDIMHGLSDSPRFAPNEPIVRQDAAVVLYNILGNGEKAPDCGLVDVGQDYYTDAVNWAVAHGYINGYENVATGEVTHFGVGDPLTREQLACIVANIARNGEPFGSMAKYESMPDHDKTSTWAVTNVVWAINNQIINGVELGDVRYVAPQNKATRAEMAAIMMNCLEQDVF
;
A
#
# COMPACT_ATOMS: atom_id res chain seq x y z
N MET A 1 -33.72 -64.73 -8.61
CA MET A 1 -32.77 -65.52 -9.43
C MET A 1 -31.89 -64.54 -10.18
N LYS A 2 -30.56 -64.80 -10.23
CA LYS A 2 -29.41 -63.95 -10.65
C LYS A 2 -28.99 -62.94 -9.55
N ARG A 3 -28.18 -63.31 -8.55
CA ARG A 3 -26.72 -63.60 -8.45
C ARG A 3 -25.80 -62.37 -8.57
N PHE A 4 -25.39 -61.87 -7.41
CA PHE A 4 -24.10 -61.22 -7.12
C PHE A 4 -22.94 -62.21 -7.29
N HIS A 5 -21.77 -61.75 -7.79
CA HIS A 5 -20.40 -62.06 -7.32
C HIS A 5 -19.34 -61.38 -8.23
N SER A 6 -18.46 -60.56 -7.61
CA SER A 6 -17.01 -60.30 -7.86
C SER A 6 -16.48 -60.09 -9.29
N VAL A 7 -15.54 -59.17 -9.56
CA VAL A 7 -14.09 -59.30 -9.27
C VAL A 7 -13.37 -57.98 -9.61
N TRP A 8 -12.42 -57.60 -8.75
CA TRP A 8 -11.34 -56.63 -8.96
C TRP A 8 -10.48 -56.87 -10.21
N ARG A 9 -10.14 -55.82 -10.96
CA ARG A 9 -8.89 -55.72 -11.75
C ARG A 9 -8.62 -54.26 -12.11
N ALA A 10 -7.65 -53.63 -11.44
CA ALA A 10 -6.87 -52.53 -12.00
C ALA A 10 -5.48 -52.55 -11.35
N CYS A 11 -4.50 -53.08 -12.07
CA CYS A 11 -3.08 -52.85 -11.84
C CYS A 11 -2.55 -52.03 -13.02
N ALA A 12 -2.09 -50.82 -12.70
CA ALA A 12 -0.78 -50.23 -13.01
C ALA A 12 -0.19 -50.25 -14.45
N LEU A 13 0.46 -49.12 -14.75
CA LEU A 13 1.31 -48.71 -15.88
C LEU A 13 0.53 -48.18 -17.10
N SER A 14 0.77 -46.96 -17.60
CA SER A 14 2.06 -46.26 -17.72
C SER A 14 1.92 -44.74 -17.67
N CYS A 15 2.96 -44.09 -17.13
CA CYS A 15 3.34 -42.71 -17.40
C CYS A 15 3.35 -42.38 -18.91
N ALA A 16 3.32 -41.08 -19.17
CA ALA A 16 3.52 -40.38 -20.45
C ALA A 16 2.25 -40.10 -21.24
N LEU A 17 1.64 -38.94 -20.95
CA LEU A 17 1.27 -37.95 -21.97
C LEU A 17 1.11 -36.58 -21.28
N VAL A 18 2.24 -36.07 -20.77
CA VAL A 18 2.44 -34.63 -20.55
C VAL A 18 3.42 -34.22 -21.63
N ALA A 19 2.91 -33.65 -22.72
CA ALA A 19 3.65 -32.85 -23.70
C ALA A 19 2.69 -32.49 -24.84
N GLY A 20 2.45 -31.20 -25.03
CA GLY A 20 1.95 -30.69 -26.31
C GLY A 20 0.61 -29.96 -26.27
N LEU A 21 0.39 -29.07 -25.31
CA LEU A 21 -0.35 -27.84 -25.59
C LEU A 21 0.66 -26.71 -25.42
N SER A 22 1.08 -26.21 -26.57
CA SER A 22 1.83 -24.98 -26.73
C SER A 22 1.01 -23.86 -26.11
N LEU A 23 1.40 -23.38 -24.92
CA LEU A 23 1.12 -22.01 -24.51
C LEU A 23 1.75 -21.12 -25.59
N ALA A 24 0.91 -20.63 -26.51
CA ALA A 24 1.31 -19.52 -27.34
C ALA A 24 1.45 -18.31 -26.39
N PRO A 25 2.57 -17.57 -26.45
CA PRO A 25 2.68 -16.35 -25.68
C PRO A 25 1.62 -15.38 -26.21
N ILE A 26 0.75 -14.91 -25.32
CA ILE A 26 -0.19 -13.83 -25.63
C ILE A 26 0.66 -12.55 -25.68
N ILE A 27 0.88 -12.11 -26.92
CA ILE A 27 1.40 -10.83 -27.41
C ILE A 27 2.60 -10.23 -26.65
N ALA A 28 3.78 -10.82 -26.88
CA ALA A 28 5.01 -10.04 -26.87
C ALA A 28 5.13 -9.24 -28.18
N GLY A 29 4.85 -7.94 -28.13
CA GLY A 29 5.28 -6.95 -29.11
C GLY A 29 4.45 -6.88 -30.40
N ALA A 30 3.36 -6.11 -30.37
CA ALA A 30 2.85 -5.46 -31.58
C ALA A 30 3.41 -4.03 -31.65
N THR A 31 4.28 -3.78 -32.62
CA THR A 31 4.66 -2.41 -33.00
C THR A 31 3.43 -1.65 -33.47
N ALA A 32 3.27 -0.40 -33.02
CA ALA A 32 2.21 0.56 -33.39
C ALA A 32 2.01 0.73 -34.92
N ALA A 33 1.27 -0.20 -35.54
CA ALA A 33 0.81 -0.12 -36.91
C ALA A 33 -0.48 -0.95 -37.07
N ASP A 34 -1.64 -0.28 -37.08
CA ASP A 34 -2.95 -0.75 -37.58
C ASP A 34 -3.31 -2.22 -37.23
N ALA A 35 -3.23 -2.60 -35.96
CA ALA A 35 -4.00 -3.76 -35.50
C ALA A 35 -5.46 -3.30 -35.38
N ALA A 36 -6.37 -3.94 -36.12
CA ALA A 36 -7.80 -3.76 -35.88
C ALA A 36 -8.11 -4.22 -34.45
N ALA A 37 -9.05 -3.53 -33.80
CA ALA A 37 -9.34 -3.75 -32.40
C ALA A 37 -9.69 -5.22 -32.11
N ALA A 38 -9.23 -5.76 -30.98
CA ALA A 38 -9.75 -7.02 -30.49
C ALA A 38 -11.21 -6.80 -30.02
N THR A 39 -12.15 -7.38 -30.75
CA THR A 39 -13.59 -7.25 -30.53
C THR A 39 -14.24 -8.62 -30.46
N ASP A 40 -15.30 -8.74 -29.65
CA ASP A 40 -16.13 -9.93 -29.54
C ASP A 40 -17.58 -9.56 -29.87
N GLY A 41 -17.81 -9.27 -31.16
CA GLY A 41 -19.09 -8.81 -31.67
C GLY A 41 -19.34 -7.32 -31.43
N ILE A 42 -20.61 -6.95 -31.31
CA ILE A 42 -21.08 -5.56 -31.21
C ILE A 42 -22.08 -5.37 -30.07
N LEU A 43 -22.11 -4.15 -29.52
CA LEU A 43 -23.14 -3.69 -28.58
C LEU A 43 -24.14 -2.80 -29.31
N ILE A 44 -25.43 -3.10 -29.14
CA ILE A 44 -26.53 -2.41 -29.81
C ILE A 44 -27.47 -1.83 -28.75
N THR A 45 -27.51 -0.51 -28.63
CA THR A 45 -28.41 0.19 -27.72
C THR A 45 -29.73 0.48 -28.42
N LEU A 46 -30.83 0.02 -27.85
CA LEU A 46 -32.16 0.22 -28.41
C LEU A 46 -32.72 1.61 -28.06
N ASP A 47 -33.55 2.16 -28.96
CA ASP A 47 -34.30 3.38 -28.66
C ASP A 47 -35.38 3.13 -27.59
N SER A 48 -35.99 4.19 -27.09
CA SER A 48 -36.96 4.07 -25.99
C SER A 48 -38.21 3.24 -26.35
N ALA A 49 -38.62 3.22 -27.62
CA ALA A 49 -39.79 2.47 -28.06
C ALA A 49 -39.47 0.98 -28.20
N ALA A 50 -38.33 0.66 -28.84
CA ALA A 50 -37.82 -0.70 -28.95
C ALA A 50 -37.47 -1.29 -27.58
N SER A 51 -36.85 -0.51 -26.68
CA SER A 51 -36.58 -0.92 -25.30
C SER A 51 -37.87 -1.24 -24.53
N ALA A 52 -38.91 -0.42 -24.67
CA ALA A 52 -40.20 -0.69 -24.03
C ALA A 52 -40.88 -1.97 -24.56
N GLN A 53 -40.70 -2.27 -25.86
CA GLN A 53 -41.17 -3.53 -26.45
C GLN A 53 -40.37 -4.72 -25.91
N ALA A 54 -39.03 -4.63 -25.91
CA ALA A 54 -38.14 -5.67 -25.39
C ALA A 54 -38.48 -6.04 -23.94
N ARG A 55 -38.64 -5.04 -23.07
CA ARG A 55 -39.09 -5.23 -21.67
C ARG A 55 -40.44 -5.91 -21.56
N SER A 56 -41.38 -5.63 -22.47
CA SER A 56 -42.70 -6.28 -22.47
C SER A 56 -42.65 -7.78 -22.83
N LEU A 57 -41.60 -8.21 -23.52
CA LEU A 57 -41.40 -9.59 -23.95
C LEU A 57 -40.60 -10.41 -22.94
N GLY A 58 -39.79 -9.77 -22.09
CA GLY A 58 -38.94 -10.48 -21.14
C GLY A 58 -37.65 -9.75 -20.78
N GLY A 59 -37.32 -8.66 -21.47
CA GLY A 59 -36.19 -7.76 -21.17
C GLY A 59 -34.83 -8.41 -21.42
N ASP A 60 -34.54 -9.43 -20.62
CA ASP A 60 -33.22 -10.05 -20.44
C ASP A 60 -33.21 -11.49 -20.99
N ASP A 61 -34.38 -12.08 -21.27
CA ASP A 61 -34.48 -13.40 -21.92
C ASP A 61 -34.43 -13.25 -23.45
N VAL A 62 -33.24 -13.43 -24.01
CA VAL A 62 -32.98 -13.41 -25.45
C VAL A 62 -33.90 -14.32 -26.27
N ASN A 63 -34.38 -15.44 -25.71
CA ASN A 63 -35.33 -16.31 -26.43
C ASN A 63 -36.69 -15.64 -26.63
N LEU A 64 -37.09 -14.79 -25.68
CA LEU A 64 -38.33 -14.02 -25.76
C LEU A 64 -38.14 -12.78 -26.63
N LEU A 65 -36.93 -12.19 -26.62
CA LEU A 65 -36.58 -11.06 -27.50
C LEU A 65 -36.54 -11.43 -28.98
N ALA A 66 -36.37 -12.70 -29.34
CA ALA A 66 -36.43 -13.18 -30.72
C ALA A 66 -37.77 -12.88 -31.42
N GLU A 67 -38.85 -12.61 -30.66
CA GLU A 67 -40.14 -12.17 -31.20
C GLU A 67 -40.19 -10.66 -31.50
N SER A 68 -39.18 -9.88 -31.11
CA SER A 68 -39.09 -8.44 -31.38
C SER A 68 -38.70 -8.15 -32.83
N GLU A 69 -39.24 -7.06 -33.37
CA GLU A 69 -38.98 -6.68 -34.76
C GLU A 69 -37.51 -6.30 -34.98
N VAL A 70 -36.87 -5.66 -33.98
CA VAL A 70 -35.46 -5.25 -34.08
C VAL A 70 -34.53 -6.47 -34.12
N VAL A 71 -34.77 -7.47 -33.26
CA VAL A 71 -33.96 -8.71 -33.22
C VAL A 71 -34.15 -9.53 -34.51
N ALA A 72 -35.36 -9.57 -35.05
CA ALA A 72 -35.62 -10.21 -36.32
C ALA A 72 -34.94 -9.52 -37.52
N GLN A 73 -34.77 -8.19 -37.47
CA GLN A 73 -34.03 -7.42 -38.49
C GLN A 73 -32.52 -7.62 -38.34
N LEU A 74 -32.01 -7.66 -37.11
CA LEU A 74 -30.60 -7.99 -36.82
C LEU A 74 -30.23 -9.38 -37.36
N GLY A 75 -31.06 -10.39 -37.12
CA GLY A 75 -30.87 -11.73 -37.68
C GLY A 75 -30.84 -11.76 -39.22
N GLN A 76 -31.60 -10.88 -39.90
CA GLN A 76 -31.56 -10.75 -41.36
C GLN A 76 -30.30 -10.04 -41.86
N ALA A 77 -29.70 -9.18 -41.04
CA ALA A 77 -28.41 -8.54 -41.27
C ALA A 77 -27.22 -9.47 -40.94
N GLY A 78 -27.47 -10.71 -40.50
CA GLY A 78 -26.42 -11.68 -40.17
C GLY A 78 -25.85 -11.50 -38.76
N LEU A 79 -26.60 -10.88 -37.85
CA LEU A 79 -26.24 -10.72 -36.45
C LEU A 79 -27.03 -11.70 -35.58
N GLU A 80 -26.36 -12.42 -34.70
CA GLU A 80 -26.97 -13.30 -33.71
C GLU A 80 -26.92 -12.63 -32.34
N VAL A 81 -28.10 -12.30 -31.78
CA VAL A 81 -28.20 -11.69 -30.44
C VAL A 81 -28.03 -12.78 -29.40
N ASN A 82 -27.03 -12.64 -28.55
CA ASN A 82 -26.64 -13.66 -27.58
C ASN A 82 -27.04 -13.31 -26.16
N ASP A 83 -27.03 -12.02 -25.82
CA ASP A 83 -27.33 -11.54 -24.49
C ASP A 83 -27.97 -10.14 -24.54
N SER A 84 -28.57 -9.74 -23.43
CA SER A 84 -29.23 -8.44 -23.27
C SER A 84 -29.27 -7.98 -21.82
N PHE A 85 -29.02 -6.70 -21.60
CA PHE A 85 -29.11 -6.07 -20.28
C PHE A 85 -29.75 -4.68 -20.39
N GLU A 86 -30.18 -4.12 -19.27
CA GLU A 86 -30.75 -2.78 -19.19
C GLU A 86 -29.71 -1.80 -18.65
N SER A 87 -29.53 -0.67 -19.32
CA SER A 87 -28.71 0.42 -18.79
C SER A 87 -29.48 1.25 -17.76
N GLN A 88 -28.80 2.04 -16.93
CA GLN A 88 -29.41 2.92 -15.93
C GLN A 88 -30.47 3.87 -16.54
N GLY A 89 -30.30 4.24 -17.82
CA GLY A 89 -31.26 5.06 -18.57
C GLY A 89 -32.56 4.34 -18.97
N GLY A 90 -32.69 3.06 -18.64
CA GLY A 90 -33.81 2.19 -18.99
C GLY A 90 -33.85 1.76 -20.46
N GLN A 91 -32.70 1.89 -21.14
CA GLN A 91 -32.50 1.40 -22.50
C GLN A 91 -32.04 -0.05 -22.45
N VAL A 92 -32.58 -0.87 -23.34
CA VAL A 92 -32.11 -2.24 -23.50
C VAL A 92 -30.90 -2.21 -24.42
N VAL A 93 -29.81 -2.83 -23.97
CA VAL A 93 -28.57 -3.04 -24.72
C VAL A 93 -28.49 -4.51 -25.07
N LEU A 94 -28.19 -4.81 -26.34
CA LEU A 94 -28.03 -6.16 -26.84
C LEU A 94 -26.56 -6.42 -27.16
N THR A 95 -26.06 -7.61 -26.82
CA THR A 95 -24.81 -8.12 -27.39
C THR A 95 -25.14 -8.99 -28.60
N ALA A 96 -24.36 -8.85 -29.68
CA ALA A 96 -24.57 -9.66 -30.87
C ALA A 96 -23.27 -10.05 -31.57
N ASP A 97 -23.17 -11.33 -31.93
CA ASP A 97 -22.07 -11.87 -32.73
C ASP A 97 -22.39 -11.81 -34.22
N THR A 98 -21.32 -11.83 -35.02
CA THR A 98 -21.41 -11.94 -36.47
C THR A 98 -21.59 -13.39 -36.92
N THR A 99 -22.47 -13.60 -37.90
CA THR A 99 -22.66 -14.93 -38.50
C THR A 99 -22.03 -15.02 -39.89
N GLY A 100 -21.44 -16.17 -40.20
CA GLY A 100 -20.82 -16.42 -41.51
C GLY A 100 -19.47 -15.73 -41.68
N ASP A 101 -19.30 -14.99 -42.78
CA ASP A 101 -18.05 -14.26 -43.12
C ASP A 101 -18.19 -12.74 -42.86
N LEU A 102 -19.24 -12.31 -42.14
CA LEU A 102 -19.51 -10.89 -41.86
C LEU A 102 -18.46 -10.36 -40.86
N SER A 103 -17.81 -9.23 -41.16
CA SER A 103 -16.91 -8.59 -40.19
C SER A 103 -17.67 -7.71 -39.19
N ASP A 104 -17.07 -7.46 -38.03
CA ASP A 104 -17.66 -6.58 -37.01
C ASP A 104 -17.88 -5.15 -37.53
N GLU A 105 -16.98 -4.64 -38.39
CA GLU A 105 -17.15 -3.35 -39.06
C GLU A 105 -18.39 -3.32 -39.97
N GLU A 106 -18.61 -4.39 -40.75
CA GLU A 106 -19.79 -4.53 -41.60
C GLU A 106 -21.07 -4.71 -40.77
N ALA A 107 -20.97 -5.40 -39.63
CA ALA A 107 -22.04 -5.58 -38.67
C ALA A 107 -22.47 -4.26 -38.03
N LEU A 108 -21.53 -3.44 -37.56
CA LEU A 108 -21.81 -2.09 -37.08
C LEU A 108 -22.55 -1.25 -38.12
N ALA A 109 -22.05 -1.25 -39.36
CA ALA A 109 -22.66 -0.48 -40.44
C ALA A 109 -24.11 -0.94 -40.71
N GLN A 110 -24.38 -2.24 -40.66
CA GLN A 110 -25.72 -2.78 -40.87
C GLN A 110 -26.67 -2.52 -39.71
N ALA A 111 -26.20 -2.66 -38.47
CA ALA A 111 -27.02 -2.43 -37.28
C ALA A 111 -27.47 -0.96 -37.16
N ARG A 112 -26.63 0.01 -37.56
CA ARG A 112 -26.96 1.46 -37.52
C ARG A 112 -28.20 1.84 -38.32
N ASP A 113 -28.50 1.11 -39.38
CA ASP A 113 -29.61 1.44 -40.29
C ASP A 113 -30.94 0.76 -39.90
N ILE A 114 -30.95 -0.04 -38.82
CA ILE A 114 -32.13 -0.78 -38.35
C ILE A 114 -33.04 0.13 -37.52
N GLU A 115 -34.34 0.13 -37.84
CA GLU A 115 -35.34 0.90 -37.09
C GLU A 115 -35.49 0.33 -35.67
N GLY A 116 -35.33 1.19 -34.66
CA GLY A 116 -35.34 0.79 -33.24
C GLY A 116 -33.95 0.74 -32.60
N VAL A 117 -32.87 0.83 -33.39
CA VAL A 117 -31.50 1.00 -32.89
C VAL A 117 -31.21 2.47 -32.65
N ALA A 118 -30.81 2.82 -31.43
CA ALA A 118 -30.42 4.18 -31.06
C ALA A 118 -28.92 4.41 -31.28
N ASP A 119 -28.11 3.43 -30.91
CA ASP A 119 -26.66 3.49 -31.07
C ASP A 119 -26.05 2.09 -31.23
N VAL A 120 -24.83 2.04 -31.77
CA VAL A 120 -24.06 0.80 -31.88
C VAL A 120 -22.56 1.07 -31.89
N GLN A 121 -21.85 0.26 -31.11
CA GLN A 121 -20.40 0.25 -30.97
C GLN A 121 -19.85 -1.17 -30.97
N TYR A 122 -18.53 -1.31 -31.08
CA TYR A 122 -17.90 -2.61 -30.88
C TYR A 122 -18.08 -3.07 -29.42
N ASN A 123 -18.13 -4.38 -29.23
CA ASN A 123 -17.92 -4.98 -27.92
C ASN A 123 -16.41 -5.20 -27.76
N TYR A 124 -15.71 -4.22 -27.21
CA TYR A 124 -14.26 -4.24 -27.13
C TYR A 124 -13.78 -5.28 -26.13
N VAL A 125 -12.62 -5.88 -26.40
CA VAL A 125 -11.96 -6.84 -25.52
C VAL A 125 -10.87 -6.15 -24.70
N TYR A 126 -10.89 -6.40 -23.40
CA TYR A 126 -9.90 -5.97 -22.42
C TYR A 126 -9.23 -7.19 -21.79
N HIS A 127 -8.10 -6.97 -21.15
CA HIS A 127 -7.32 -8.02 -20.48
C HIS A 127 -6.86 -7.57 -19.10
N LEU A 128 -6.61 -8.52 -18.21
CA LEU A 128 -5.93 -8.23 -16.95
C LEU A 128 -4.55 -7.63 -17.23
N VAL A 129 -4.12 -6.70 -16.38
CA VAL A 129 -2.75 -6.22 -16.40
C VAL A 129 -1.84 -7.25 -15.74
N ASP A 130 -1.14 -8.01 -16.57
CA ASP A 130 -0.33 -9.16 -16.14
C ASP A 130 0.61 -8.85 -14.97
N ILE A 131 0.72 -9.80 -14.04
CA ILE A 131 1.78 -9.80 -13.03
C ILE A 131 3.12 -10.10 -13.70
N ILE A 132 4.13 -9.34 -13.32
CA ILE A 132 5.49 -9.49 -13.84
C ILE A 132 6.22 -10.57 -13.04
N GLU A 133 6.60 -11.63 -13.75
CA GLU A 133 7.48 -12.67 -13.22
C GLU A 133 8.94 -12.20 -13.30
N GLU A 134 9.54 -11.82 -12.18
CA GLU A 134 10.96 -11.49 -12.15
C GLU A 134 11.82 -12.76 -12.07
N ASP A 135 12.67 -12.98 -13.09
CA ASP A 135 13.68 -14.05 -13.11
C ASP A 135 14.65 -13.86 -11.93
N ALA A 136 14.57 -14.74 -10.94
CA ALA A 136 15.54 -14.82 -9.84
C ALA A 136 16.96 -15.00 -10.40
N THR A 137 17.73 -13.92 -10.49
CA THR A 137 19.11 -14.00 -10.97
C THR A 137 19.99 -14.70 -9.94
N SER A 138 20.51 -15.86 -10.36
CA SER A 138 21.60 -16.65 -9.76
C SER A 138 21.28 -17.61 -8.59
N SER A 139 20.57 -18.71 -8.90
CA SER A 139 21.12 -20.00 -8.50
C SER A 139 20.85 -21.06 -9.57
N THR A 140 21.93 -21.70 -10.00
CA THR A 140 21.95 -22.71 -11.06
C THR A 140 21.05 -23.90 -10.73
N GLY A 141 19.90 -23.96 -11.40
CA GLY A 141 19.40 -25.13 -12.13
C GLY A 141 19.17 -26.44 -11.37
N THR A 142 17.91 -26.72 -11.09
CA THR A 142 17.23 -27.86 -11.74
C THR A 142 15.73 -27.60 -11.80
N SER A 143 15.14 -27.76 -12.98
CA SER A 143 13.71 -27.65 -13.23
C SER A 143 12.88 -28.34 -12.16
N ARG A 144 11.95 -27.60 -11.56
CA ARG A 144 10.73 -28.17 -10.98
C ARG A 144 9.64 -27.11 -10.89
N SER A 145 8.54 -27.42 -11.57
CA SER A 145 7.18 -27.02 -11.17
C SER A 145 7.06 -27.15 -9.64
N GLY A 146 6.66 -26.07 -9.00
CA GLY A 146 6.51 -25.89 -7.56
C GLY A 146 6.52 -24.39 -7.31
N VAL A 147 5.37 -23.70 -7.33
CA VAL A 147 4.48 -23.63 -6.16
C VAL A 147 5.29 -23.93 -4.90
N SER A 148 5.94 -22.91 -4.35
CA SER A 148 6.45 -22.96 -3.00
C SER A 148 5.24 -22.91 -2.06
N THR A 149 4.65 -24.07 -1.80
CA THR A 149 3.70 -24.24 -0.69
C THR A 149 4.47 -24.11 0.62
N LEU A 150 4.72 -22.87 1.05
CA LEU A 150 5.16 -22.58 2.40
C LEU A 150 3.92 -22.63 3.30
N THR A 151 3.69 -23.80 3.90
CA THR A 151 2.88 -23.91 5.10
C THR A 151 3.69 -23.32 6.26
N VAL A 152 3.63 -21.99 6.41
CA VAL A 152 4.12 -21.30 7.61
C VAL A 152 2.90 -20.74 8.33
N SER A 153 2.53 -21.47 9.37
CA SER A 153 1.64 -21.02 10.43
C SER A 153 2.13 -19.72 11.06
N SER A 154 1.17 -18.82 11.30
CA SER A 154 1.21 -17.52 12.00
C SER A 154 1.92 -16.39 11.28
N VAL A 155 1.12 -15.53 10.68
CA VAL A 155 1.43 -14.10 10.65
C VAL A 155 0.86 -13.52 11.94
N ASN A 156 1.45 -12.48 12.49
CA ASN A 156 1.02 -11.93 13.77
C ASN A 156 1.10 -10.40 13.64
N ASP A 157 0.16 -9.83 12.90
CA ASP A 157 -0.09 -8.40 12.71
C ASP A 157 -0.22 -7.69 14.09
N PRO A 158 0.74 -6.82 14.46
CA PRO A 158 0.52 -5.36 14.60
C PRO A 158 1.38 -4.55 13.59
N PHE A 159 1.01 -4.69 12.31
CA PHE A 159 1.51 -4.12 11.05
C PHE A 159 2.83 -4.60 10.39
N ALA A 160 3.41 -5.79 10.62
CA ALA A 160 4.19 -6.13 11.81
C ALA A 160 5.60 -6.71 11.48
N GLN A 161 6.60 -5.82 11.49
CA GLN A 161 7.98 -6.04 11.97
C GLN A 161 8.94 -6.97 11.15
N ILE A 162 10.03 -6.55 10.46
CA ILE A 162 10.76 -5.27 10.25
C ILE A 162 11.78 -5.47 9.07
N SER A 163 12.24 -4.38 8.43
CA SER A 163 13.66 -3.93 8.33
C SER A 163 14.45 -3.94 7.01
N SER A 164 14.00 -4.56 5.92
CA SER A 164 14.68 -4.47 4.61
C SER A 164 13.84 -5.09 3.48
N PRO A 165 13.91 -4.60 2.23
CA PRO A 165 13.27 -5.23 1.05
C PRO A 165 13.62 -6.71 0.83
N ALA A 166 14.64 -7.24 1.52
CA ALA A 166 15.14 -8.60 1.36
C ALA A 166 14.85 -9.58 2.52
N ALA A 167 14.05 -9.20 3.53
CA ALA A 167 13.68 -10.08 4.64
C ALA A 167 12.32 -10.79 4.41
N ASP A 168 12.18 -12.04 4.87
CA ASP A 168 10.91 -12.76 4.78
C ASP A 168 9.86 -12.14 5.73
N ASN A 169 8.65 -11.90 5.20
CA ASN A 169 7.55 -11.10 5.74
C ASN A 169 7.83 -9.59 5.85
N ASN A 170 7.89 -8.90 4.70
CA ASN A 170 7.87 -7.44 4.64
C ASN A 170 6.73 -6.95 3.72
N GLN A 171 5.85 -6.10 4.26
CA GLN A 171 4.91 -5.27 3.50
C GLN A 171 5.47 -3.84 3.46
N TYR A 172 6.64 -3.68 2.84
CA TYR A 172 7.36 -2.39 2.81
C TYR A 172 6.47 -1.26 2.28
N TRP A 173 5.58 -1.61 1.36
CA TRP A 173 4.66 -0.72 0.67
C TRP A 173 3.66 -0.04 1.60
N LEU A 174 3.38 -0.60 2.79
CA LEU A 174 2.60 0.08 3.81
C LEU A 174 3.33 1.34 4.30
N TYR A 175 4.62 1.20 4.61
CA TYR A 175 5.43 2.30 5.13
C TYR A 175 5.90 3.26 4.04
N SER A 176 6.26 2.78 2.85
CA SER A 176 6.73 3.66 1.77
C SER A 176 5.61 4.52 1.17
N ALA A 177 4.34 4.16 1.42
CA ALA A 177 3.18 4.95 1.06
C ALA A 177 2.50 5.61 2.28
N ASN A 178 3.15 5.59 3.46
CA ASN A 178 2.64 6.15 4.73
C ASN A 178 1.21 5.71 5.09
N LEU A 179 0.87 4.44 4.83
CA LEU A 179 -0.44 3.87 5.19
C LEU A 179 -0.57 3.64 6.70
N ASP A 180 0.53 3.37 7.40
CA ASP A 180 0.54 3.28 8.85
C ASP A 180 0.14 4.61 9.50
N ASP A 181 0.67 5.73 9.01
CA ASP A 181 0.27 7.07 9.45
C ASP A 181 -1.21 7.35 9.10
N ALA A 182 -1.67 6.93 7.93
CA ALA A 182 -3.09 7.05 7.54
C ALA A 182 -4.01 6.26 8.47
N TRP A 183 -3.60 5.05 8.89
CA TRP A 183 -4.37 4.18 9.79
C TRP A 183 -4.50 4.70 11.22
N GLU A 184 -3.59 5.55 11.66
CA GLU A 184 -3.72 6.26 12.94
C GLU A 184 -4.79 7.36 12.87
N GLN A 185 -5.02 7.91 11.68
CA GLN A 185 -5.97 9.00 11.44
C GLN A 185 -7.38 8.49 11.10
N ALA A 186 -7.48 7.46 10.26
CA ALA A 186 -8.74 6.87 9.81
C ALA A 186 -8.59 5.38 9.52
N GLN A 187 -9.67 4.63 9.73
CA GLN A 187 -9.75 3.19 9.48
C GLN A 187 -11.07 2.93 8.79
N SER A 188 -11.07 2.13 7.71
CA SER A 188 -12.31 1.88 6.98
C SER A 188 -13.27 1.03 7.81
N ASP A 189 -12.80 0.00 8.51
CA ASP A 189 -13.57 -0.78 9.50
C ASP A 189 -15.01 -1.15 9.08
N HIS A 190 -15.15 -1.59 7.83
CA HIS A 190 -16.41 -1.92 7.15
C HIS A 190 -17.37 -0.75 6.87
N ASP A 191 -16.96 0.49 7.17
CA ASP A 191 -17.74 1.69 6.86
C ASP A 191 -17.67 2.06 5.38
N ILE A 192 -16.65 1.61 4.64
CA ILE A 192 -16.48 1.85 3.20
C ILE A 192 -16.36 0.53 2.44
N THR A 193 -16.96 0.45 1.26
CA THR A 193 -16.84 -0.69 0.33
C THR A 193 -15.95 -0.36 -0.88
N ILE A 194 -15.02 -1.28 -1.18
CA ILE A 194 -14.23 -1.32 -2.41
C ILE A 194 -14.75 -2.47 -3.28
N ALA A 195 -15.26 -2.16 -4.47
CA ALA A 195 -15.54 -3.17 -5.48
C ALA A 195 -14.27 -3.49 -6.28
N VAL A 196 -13.97 -4.77 -6.48
CA VAL A 196 -12.82 -5.22 -7.29
C VAL A 196 -13.35 -5.96 -8.51
N LEU A 197 -13.25 -5.31 -9.68
CA LEU A 197 -13.61 -5.88 -10.98
C LEU A 197 -12.37 -6.59 -11.55
N ASP A 198 -12.33 -7.91 -11.44
CA ASP A 198 -11.16 -8.73 -11.81
C ASP A 198 -11.56 -10.17 -12.20
N SER A 199 -10.64 -11.12 -12.13
CA SER A 199 -10.83 -12.55 -12.40
C SER A 199 -11.72 -13.30 -11.40
N GLY A 200 -12.13 -12.61 -10.34
CA GLY A 200 -12.83 -13.12 -9.18
C GLY A 200 -11.95 -13.17 -7.93
N VAL A 201 -12.43 -13.78 -6.84
CA VAL A 201 -11.70 -13.92 -5.57
C VAL A 201 -11.92 -15.30 -4.96
N ASP A 202 -10.89 -15.85 -4.29
CA ASP A 202 -11.05 -16.96 -3.36
C ASP A 202 -11.87 -16.50 -2.14
N LEU A 203 -13.19 -16.75 -2.19
CA LEU A 203 -14.15 -16.32 -1.18
C LEU A 203 -13.89 -16.93 0.21
N ASP A 204 -13.17 -18.05 0.27
CA ASP A 204 -12.86 -18.78 1.51
C ASP A 204 -11.44 -18.48 2.02
N HIS A 205 -10.71 -17.54 1.40
CA HIS A 205 -9.35 -17.21 1.81
C HIS A 205 -9.31 -16.69 3.25
N GLU A 206 -8.48 -17.31 4.10
CA GLU A 206 -8.49 -17.09 5.56
C GLU A 206 -8.23 -15.64 5.99
N ASP A 207 -7.55 -14.89 5.12
CA ASP A 207 -7.14 -13.50 5.34
C ASP A 207 -7.98 -12.47 4.56
N LEU A 208 -9.02 -12.92 3.84
CA LEU A 208 -9.94 -12.04 3.10
C LEU A 208 -11.39 -12.22 3.55
N ALA A 209 -11.79 -13.44 3.91
CA ALA A 209 -13.18 -13.79 4.18
C ALA A 209 -13.85 -12.91 5.27
N GLY A 210 -13.06 -12.29 6.15
CA GLY A 210 -13.56 -11.33 7.14
C GLY A 210 -14.10 -10.03 6.54
N ASN A 211 -13.58 -9.60 5.39
CA ASN A 211 -13.93 -8.35 4.71
C ASN A 211 -14.80 -8.57 3.47
N ILE A 212 -14.96 -9.80 2.98
CA ILE A 212 -15.71 -10.05 1.74
C ILE A 212 -17.23 -9.99 1.98
N LEU A 213 -17.92 -9.18 1.18
CA LEU A 213 -19.38 -9.17 1.05
C LEU A 213 -19.88 -10.33 0.19
N THR A 214 -19.75 -11.57 0.68
CA THR A 214 -20.00 -12.79 -0.09
C THR A 214 -21.41 -12.87 -0.69
N ASP A 215 -22.41 -12.36 0.02
CA ASP A 215 -23.82 -12.39 -0.41
C ASP A 215 -24.10 -11.41 -1.57
N LEU A 216 -23.20 -10.45 -1.81
CA LEU A 216 -23.30 -9.47 -2.89
C LEU A 216 -22.28 -9.71 -4.01
N ALA A 217 -21.24 -10.51 -3.77
CA ALA A 217 -20.24 -10.87 -4.77
C ALA A 217 -20.89 -11.52 -6.01
N TRP A 218 -20.43 -11.14 -7.20
CA TRP A 218 -21.14 -11.43 -8.45
C TRP A 218 -20.19 -11.80 -9.59
N ASP A 219 -20.68 -12.62 -10.53
CA ASP A 219 -20.00 -12.98 -11.77
C ASP A 219 -20.76 -12.35 -12.94
N ALA A 220 -20.12 -11.39 -13.62
CA ALA A 220 -20.71 -10.65 -14.72
C ALA A 220 -20.82 -11.45 -16.02
N THR A 221 -19.96 -12.46 -16.16
CA THR A 221 -19.90 -13.32 -17.35
C THR A 221 -20.99 -14.38 -17.35
N LEU A 222 -21.43 -14.79 -16.15
CA LEU A 222 -22.49 -15.78 -15.92
C LEU A 222 -23.77 -15.19 -15.31
N GLU A 223 -23.74 -13.92 -14.96
CA GLU A 223 -24.82 -13.13 -14.36
C GLU A 223 -25.48 -13.77 -13.14
N GLN A 224 -24.64 -14.24 -12.22
CA GLN A 224 -25.09 -14.94 -11.02
C GLN A 224 -24.21 -14.62 -9.80
N PRO A 225 -24.70 -14.87 -8.57
CA PRO A 225 -23.89 -14.72 -7.37
C PRO A 225 -22.60 -15.53 -7.49
N LEU A 226 -21.47 -14.93 -7.14
CA LEU A 226 -20.16 -15.57 -7.28
C LEU A 226 -20.06 -16.85 -6.43
N SER A 227 -20.74 -16.88 -5.29
CA SER A 227 -20.85 -18.06 -4.41
C SER A 227 -21.61 -19.25 -5.04
N ALA A 228 -22.32 -19.04 -6.15
CA ALA A 228 -22.96 -20.09 -6.93
C ALA A 228 -22.05 -20.63 -8.06
N CYS A 229 -20.94 -19.96 -8.36
CA CYS A 229 -20.00 -20.39 -9.39
C CYS A 229 -19.15 -21.58 -8.92
N GLU A 230 -18.83 -22.51 -9.83
CA GLU A 230 -17.87 -23.58 -9.56
C GLU A 230 -16.43 -23.06 -9.45
N ILE A 231 -16.15 -21.93 -10.12
CA ILE A 231 -14.86 -21.25 -10.17
C ILE A 231 -15.11 -19.80 -9.74
N THR A 232 -14.70 -19.44 -8.52
CA THR A 232 -14.90 -18.10 -7.96
C THR A 232 -13.77 -17.13 -8.31
N ASP A 233 -12.60 -17.66 -8.67
CA ASP A 233 -11.48 -16.93 -9.29
C ASP A 233 -10.84 -17.86 -10.33
N CYS A 234 -10.73 -17.38 -11.57
CA CYS A 234 -10.23 -18.21 -12.68
C CYS A 234 -8.74 -18.01 -12.97
N ALA A 235 -8.13 -16.93 -12.46
CA ALA A 235 -6.74 -16.58 -12.75
C ALA A 235 -5.86 -16.48 -11.49
N GLY A 236 -6.47 -16.25 -10.33
CA GLY A 236 -5.77 -15.96 -9.07
C GLY A 236 -5.39 -14.48 -8.93
N HIS A 237 -5.55 -13.69 -9.99
CA HIS A 237 -5.16 -12.29 -10.05
C HIS A 237 -6.04 -11.44 -9.13
N GLY A 238 -7.34 -11.64 -9.16
CA GLY A 238 -8.28 -10.88 -8.34
C GLY A 238 -8.11 -11.19 -6.86
N THR A 239 -7.77 -12.44 -6.50
CA THR A 239 -7.36 -12.76 -5.12
C THR A 239 -6.10 -12.00 -4.68
N MET A 240 -5.12 -11.79 -5.57
CA MET A 240 -3.92 -10.99 -5.26
C MET A 240 -4.25 -9.49 -5.12
N VAL A 241 -5.10 -8.95 -6.00
CA VAL A 241 -5.54 -7.55 -5.95
C VAL A 241 -6.37 -7.27 -4.69
N ALA A 242 -7.29 -8.18 -4.36
CA ALA A 242 -8.11 -8.15 -3.15
C ALA A 242 -7.27 -8.08 -1.86
N GLY A 243 -6.20 -8.86 -1.77
CA GLY A 243 -5.32 -8.84 -0.61
C GLY A 243 -4.61 -7.52 -0.38
N VAL A 244 -4.15 -6.89 -1.45
CA VAL A 244 -3.52 -5.57 -1.34
C VAL A 244 -4.54 -4.52 -0.92
N ALA A 245 -5.77 -4.56 -1.46
CA ALA A 245 -6.80 -3.58 -1.14
C ALA A 245 -7.33 -3.74 0.30
N SER A 246 -7.70 -4.96 0.71
CA SER A 246 -8.42 -5.19 1.97
C SER A 246 -8.24 -6.61 2.56
N ALA A 247 -7.01 -7.15 2.58
CA ALA A 247 -6.72 -8.20 3.55
C ALA A 247 -7.01 -7.72 4.98
N VAL A 248 -7.52 -8.64 5.82
CA VAL A 248 -8.03 -8.30 7.14
C VAL A 248 -6.87 -7.85 8.04
N ALA A 249 -6.82 -6.56 8.35
CA ALA A 249 -5.80 -5.97 9.20
C ALA A 249 -6.02 -6.38 10.68
N ASN A 250 -4.92 -6.50 11.42
CA ASN A 250 -4.90 -6.73 12.87
C ASN A 250 -5.63 -8.02 13.32
N ASN A 251 -5.67 -9.04 12.46
CA ASN A 251 -6.27 -10.35 12.76
C ASN A 251 -5.26 -11.40 13.23
N ALA A 252 -3.97 -11.03 13.33
CA ALA A 252 -2.86 -11.95 13.56
C ALA A 252 -2.83 -13.12 12.56
N LEU A 253 -3.06 -12.82 11.29
CA LEU A 253 -2.94 -13.69 10.12
C LEU A 253 -2.42 -12.86 8.92
N GLY A 254 -1.95 -13.59 7.90
CA GLY A 254 -1.41 -13.10 6.64
C GLY A 254 -0.72 -11.74 6.49
N ILE A 255 -1.48 -10.79 6.00
CA ILE A 255 -1.06 -9.46 5.61
C ILE A 255 -2.16 -8.48 5.99
N ALA A 256 -1.83 -7.19 6.03
CA ALA A 256 -2.83 -6.12 6.15
C ALA A 256 -3.09 -5.48 4.77
N GLY A 257 -4.35 -5.34 4.38
CA GLY A 257 -4.72 -4.59 3.17
C GLY A 257 -4.67 -3.07 3.42
N ALA A 258 -4.41 -2.31 2.37
CA ALA A 258 -4.22 -0.86 2.41
C ALA A 258 -5.36 -0.09 3.09
N SER A 259 -6.60 -0.56 2.94
CA SER A 259 -7.79 0.15 3.43
C SER A 259 -8.05 0.10 4.94
N TYR A 260 -7.34 -0.76 5.68
CA TYR A 260 -7.72 -1.16 7.04
C TYR A 260 -9.19 -1.60 7.13
N ASN A 261 -9.45 -2.84 6.69
CA ASN A 261 -10.76 -3.50 6.80
C ASN A 261 -11.92 -2.81 6.07
N ALA A 262 -11.71 -2.22 4.89
CA ALA A 262 -12.85 -1.87 4.03
C ALA A 262 -13.60 -3.15 3.62
N ASP A 263 -14.92 -3.06 3.48
CA ASP A 263 -15.69 -4.12 2.86
C ASP A 263 -15.21 -4.34 1.42
N LEU A 264 -15.02 -5.59 1.04
CA LEU A 264 -14.55 -5.98 -0.27
C LEU A 264 -15.72 -6.61 -1.04
N LEU A 265 -16.02 -6.07 -2.21
CA LEU A 265 -17.04 -6.60 -3.12
C LEU A 265 -16.40 -7.14 -4.41
N PRO A 266 -16.11 -8.45 -4.49
CA PRO A 266 -15.60 -9.06 -5.69
C PRO A 266 -16.65 -9.08 -6.82
N ILE A 267 -16.29 -8.54 -7.97
CA ILE A 267 -17.04 -8.66 -9.22
C ILE A 267 -16.14 -9.34 -10.25
N LYS A 268 -16.53 -10.55 -10.66
CA LYS A 268 -15.77 -11.34 -11.63
C LYS A 268 -16.17 -10.93 -13.04
N VAL A 269 -15.20 -10.45 -13.82
CA VAL A 269 -15.38 -9.97 -15.20
C VAL A 269 -14.58 -10.74 -16.25
N VAL A 270 -13.70 -11.65 -15.81
CA VAL A 270 -12.91 -12.50 -16.71
C VAL A 270 -13.66 -13.80 -16.96
N ASP A 271 -13.88 -14.18 -18.21
CA ASP A 271 -14.54 -15.45 -18.50
C ASP A 271 -13.63 -16.67 -18.19
N ASN A 272 -14.22 -17.86 -18.04
CA ASN A 272 -13.49 -19.07 -17.65
C ASN A 272 -12.79 -19.79 -18.82
N GLU A 273 -13.23 -19.54 -20.06
CA GLU A 273 -12.81 -20.26 -21.26
C GLU A 273 -11.70 -19.52 -22.01
N GLU A 274 -11.96 -18.29 -22.43
CA GLU A 274 -11.10 -17.47 -23.27
C GLU A 274 -10.19 -16.53 -22.47
N ARG A 275 -10.51 -16.29 -21.19
CA ARG A 275 -9.81 -15.35 -20.29
C ARG A 275 -9.86 -13.90 -20.80
N GLN A 276 -10.96 -13.54 -21.45
CA GLN A 276 -11.25 -12.22 -21.97
C GLN A 276 -12.22 -11.49 -21.04
N ILE A 277 -12.26 -10.18 -21.22
CA ILE A 277 -13.17 -9.26 -20.55
C ILE A 277 -13.77 -8.41 -21.66
N THR A 278 -15.09 -8.31 -21.76
CA THR A 278 -15.72 -7.50 -22.81
C THR A 278 -16.28 -6.18 -22.26
N SER A 279 -16.51 -5.20 -23.13
CA SER A 279 -17.28 -3.99 -22.77
C SER A 279 -18.62 -4.35 -22.12
N ALA A 280 -19.30 -5.39 -22.61
CA ALA A 280 -20.55 -5.88 -22.03
C ALA A 280 -20.38 -6.30 -20.56
N ASP A 281 -19.36 -7.10 -20.24
CA ASP A 281 -19.11 -7.57 -18.87
C ASP A 281 -18.84 -6.41 -17.92
N LEU A 282 -18.07 -5.42 -18.39
CA LEU A 282 -17.73 -4.23 -17.62
C LEU A 282 -18.96 -3.34 -17.40
N VAL A 283 -19.75 -3.06 -18.43
CA VAL A 283 -21.00 -2.28 -18.29
C VAL A 283 -21.97 -2.98 -17.35
N LYS A 284 -22.22 -4.29 -17.52
CA LYS A 284 -23.09 -5.07 -16.63
C LYS A 284 -22.61 -5.03 -15.17
N SER A 285 -21.29 -5.01 -14.95
CA SER A 285 -20.71 -4.89 -13.61
C SER A 285 -21.06 -3.56 -12.95
N TYR A 286 -20.93 -2.44 -13.66
CA TYR A 286 -21.31 -1.14 -13.12
C TYR A 286 -22.82 -1.05 -12.88
N GLU A 287 -23.64 -1.54 -13.82
CA GLU A 287 -25.10 -1.54 -13.66
C GLU A 287 -25.54 -2.38 -12.44
N TYR A 288 -24.90 -3.52 -12.21
CA TYR A 288 -25.13 -4.31 -10.99
C TYR A 288 -24.79 -3.53 -9.72
N LEU A 289 -23.65 -2.84 -9.69
CA LEU A 289 -23.26 -2.00 -8.55
C LEU A 289 -24.23 -0.84 -8.34
N PHE A 290 -24.71 -0.21 -9.40
CA PHE A 290 -25.73 0.84 -9.32
C PHE A 290 -27.06 0.30 -8.78
N ASP A 291 -27.53 -0.86 -9.23
CA ASP A 291 -28.73 -1.50 -8.67
C ASP A 291 -28.57 -1.79 -7.16
N LEU A 292 -27.39 -2.24 -6.72
CA LEU A 292 -27.14 -2.45 -5.30
C LEU A 292 -27.26 -1.15 -4.48
N VAL A 293 -26.74 -0.05 -5.01
CA VAL A 293 -26.83 1.28 -4.36
C VAL A 293 -28.26 1.81 -4.39
N ASP A 294 -28.91 1.84 -5.55
CA ASP A 294 -30.27 2.36 -5.72
C ASP A 294 -31.31 1.56 -4.93
N SER A 295 -31.12 0.24 -4.80
CA SER A 295 -31.99 -0.63 -4.01
C SER A 295 -31.75 -0.53 -2.49
N GLY A 296 -30.67 0.14 -2.06
CA GLY A 296 -30.24 0.21 -0.66
C GLY A 296 -29.72 -1.11 -0.12
N ARG A 297 -29.23 -1.99 -1.00
CA ARG A 297 -28.54 -3.24 -0.62
C ARG A 297 -27.06 -2.99 -0.32
N LEU A 298 -26.52 -1.87 -0.78
CA LEU A 298 -25.15 -1.41 -0.55
C LEU A 298 -25.13 0.12 -0.42
N ASP A 299 -24.88 0.65 0.76
CA ASP A 299 -25.01 2.09 1.03
C ASP A 299 -23.67 2.85 1.03
N ASN A 300 -22.53 2.13 0.97
CA ASN A 300 -21.19 2.67 1.22
C ASN A 300 -20.13 2.30 0.15
N LEU A 301 -20.56 1.98 -1.07
CA LEU A 301 -19.64 1.82 -2.19
C LEU A 301 -19.03 3.17 -2.56
N ARG A 302 -17.70 3.28 -2.48
CA ARG A 302 -16.97 4.52 -2.81
C ARG A 302 -15.90 4.34 -3.87
N VAL A 303 -15.42 3.12 -4.07
CA VAL A 303 -14.27 2.84 -4.95
C VAL A 303 -14.51 1.59 -5.78
N ILE A 304 -14.20 1.68 -7.06
CA ILE A 304 -14.09 0.55 -7.98
C ILE A 304 -12.61 0.42 -8.40
N ASN A 305 -11.97 -0.69 -8.06
CA ASN A 305 -10.62 -1.01 -8.52
C ASN A 305 -10.68 -1.88 -9.78
N MET A 306 -9.95 -1.49 -10.82
CA MET A 306 -9.81 -2.21 -12.09
C MET A 306 -8.34 -2.42 -12.47
N SER A 307 -7.84 -3.62 -12.22
CA SER A 307 -6.47 -4.00 -12.54
C SER A 307 -6.39 -4.66 -13.94
N LEU A 308 -7.02 -4.00 -14.92
CA LEU A 308 -7.25 -4.45 -16.30
C LEU A 308 -7.16 -3.28 -17.28
N GLY A 309 -7.02 -3.57 -18.57
CA GLY A 309 -7.16 -2.57 -19.62
C GLY A 309 -6.79 -3.07 -21.01
N GLY A 310 -6.71 -2.13 -21.96
CA GLY A 310 -6.28 -2.37 -23.34
C GLY A 310 -5.56 -1.14 -23.93
N TYR A 311 -4.66 -1.39 -24.87
CA TYR A 311 -3.77 -0.38 -25.47
C TYR A 311 -4.25 0.14 -26.84
N GLU A 312 -5.44 -0.25 -27.27
CA GLU A 312 -5.89 0.08 -28.61
C GLU A 312 -6.55 1.45 -28.63
N ASP A 313 -6.06 2.37 -29.48
CA ASP A 313 -6.60 3.74 -29.58
C ASP A 313 -8.12 3.76 -29.85
N SER A 314 -8.64 2.72 -30.51
CA SER A 314 -10.08 2.58 -30.79
C SER A 314 -10.93 2.38 -29.54
N GLN A 315 -10.37 1.89 -28.43
CA GLN A 315 -11.07 1.74 -27.14
C GLN A 315 -11.40 3.10 -26.51
N ALA A 316 -10.77 4.19 -26.96
CA ALA A 316 -11.20 5.55 -26.62
C ALA A 316 -12.64 5.86 -27.04
N ASN A 317 -13.22 5.05 -27.96
CA ASN A 317 -14.59 5.19 -28.45
C ASN A 317 -15.54 4.14 -27.83
N ASP A 318 -15.14 3.47 -26.75
CA ASP A 318 -16.02 2.60 -25.97
C ASP A 318 -16.94 3.44 -25.08
N GLU A 319 -17.88 4.14 -25.71
CA GLU A 319 -18.78 5.11 -25.07
C GLU A 319 -19.66 4.44 -24.02
N ALA A 320 -20.16 3.22 -24.27
CA ALA A 320 -21.00 2.51 -23.30
C ALA A 320 -20.25 2.25 -21.99
N PHE A 321 -18.99 1.83 -22.05
CA PHE A 321 -18.17 1.62 -20.86
C PHE A 321 -17.74 2.95 -20.23
N HIS A 322 -17.38 3.95 -21.04
CA HIS A 322 -17.01 5.28 -20.54
C HIS A 322 -18.16 5.98 -19.83
N ASP A 323 -19.39 5.82 -20.31
CA ASP A 323 -20.59 6.44 -19.74
C ASP A 323 -20.96 5.87 -18.38
N VAL A 324 -20.76 4.56 -18.14
CA VAL A 324 -20.96 4.01 -16.78
C VAL A 324 -19.88 4.47 -15.81
N ILE A 325 -18.63 4.65 -16.26
CA ILE A 325 -17.56 5.27 -15.43
C ILE A 325 -17.95 6.71 -15.06
N LYS A 326 -18.41 7.51 -16.03
CA LYS A 326 -18.91 8.86 -15.76
C LYS A 326 -20.11 8.84 -14.82
N THR A 327 -20.99 7.86 -14.94
CA THR A 327 -22.17 7.73 -14.08
C THR A 327 -21.77 7.41 -12.65
N ALA A 328 -20.82 6.48 -12.45
CA ALA A 328 -20.25 6.15 -11.15
C ALA A 328 -19.70 7.42 -10.47
N LEU A 329 -18.87 8.18 -11.18
CA LEU A 329 -18.27 9.42 -10.66
C LEU A 329 -19.32 10.51 -10.39
N ASN A 330 -20.09 10.91 -11.42
CA ASN A 330 -20.88 12.13 -11.37
C ASN A 330 -22.25 11.97 -10.69
N THR A 331 -22.75 10.75 -10.56
CA THR A 331 -24.09 10.47 -10.00
C THR A 331 -24.01 9.79 -8.64
N TYR A 332 -23.04 8.89 -8.47
CA TYR A 332 -22.92 8.08 -7.26
C TYR A 332 -21.73 8.45 -6.37
N ASP A 333 -20.90 9.40 -6.80
CA ASP A 333 -19.66 9.77 -6.10
C ASP A 333 -18.74 8.56 -5.87
N ILE A 334 -18.70 7.64 -6.85
CA ILE A 334 -17.85 6.44 -6.83
C ILE A 334 -16.64 6.69 -7.72
N LEU A 335 -15.44 6.59 -7.15
CA LEU A 335 -14.19 6.73 -7.87
C LEU A 335 -13.77 5.41 -8.52
N THR A 336 -13.27 5.48 -9.74
CA THR A 336 -12.69 4.34 -10.45
C THR A 336 -11.17 4.45 -10.47
N VAL A 337 -10.47 3.46 -9.92
CA VAL A 337 -9.00 3.40 -9.83
C VAL A 337 -8.49 2.27 -10.71
N CYS A 338 -7.55 2.57 -11.61
CA CYS A 338 -7.11 1.68 -12.66
C CYS A 338 -5.60 1.45 -12.65
N ALA A 339 -5.17 0.24 -13.01
CA ALA A 339 -3.76 -0.04 -13.30
C ALA A 339 -3.31 0.70 -14.57
N GLY A 340 -2.18 1.41 -14.49
CA GLY A 340 -1.68 2.25 -15.58
C GLY A 340 -1.02 1.52 -16.74
N GLY A 341 -0.69 0.23 -16.60
CA GLY A 341 -0.07 -0.59 -17.64
C GLY A 341 1.38 -0.99 -17.35
N ASN A 342 1.81 -2.08 -17.98
CA ASN A 342 3.10 -2.75 -17.73
C ASN A 342 3.95 -2.91 -19.01
N GLY A 343 3.59 -2.23 -20.11
CA GLY A 343 4.38 -2.20 -21.33
C GLY A 343 4.69 -3.60 -21.87
N ASN A 344 5.97 -3.90 -22.11
CA ASN A 344 6.42 -5.22 -22.51
C ASN A 344 6.79 -6.15 -21.32
N GLN A 345 6.43 -5.76 -20.11
CA GLN A 345 6.62 -6.49 -18.84
C GLN A 345 8.09 -6.73 -18.45
N THR A 346 9.05 -6.17 -19.18
CA THR A 346 10.48 -6.48 -18.97
C THR A 346 11.36 -5.24 -18.95
N THR A 347 11.42 -4.49 -20.05
CA THR A 347 12.41 -3.42 -20.22
C THR A 347 11.87 -2.16 -20.87
N THR A 348 10.66 -2.20 -21.41
CA THR A 348 10.14 -1.12 -22.26
C THR A 348 8.71 -0.80 -21.84
N PRO A 349 8.47 0.42 -21.32
CA PRO A 349 7.12 0.88 -21.06
C PRO A 349 6.46 1.29 -22.39
N ASN A 350 5.14 1.24 -22.42
CA ASN A 350 4.30 1.90 -23.39
C ASN A 350 4.01 3.34 -22.94
N THR A 351 4.03 4.27 -23.89
CA THR A 351 3.68 5.68 -23.66
C THR A 351 2.46 6.12 -24.46
N GLY A 352 1.78 5.17 -25.12
CA GLY A 352 0.43 5.35 -25.64
C GLY A 352 -0.60 5.33 -24.52
N LYS A 353 -1.85 5.58 -24.87
CA LYS A 353 -2.96 5.51 -23.92
C LYS A 353 -3.34 4.06 -23.64
N MET A 354 -3.80 3.83 -22.42
CA MET A 354 -4.40 2.57 -21.99
C MET A 354 -5.78 2.84 -21.41
N TYR A 355 -6.80 2.19 -21.91
CA TYR A 355 -8.18 2.35 -21.42
C TYR A 355 -8.59 1.14 -20.57
N PRO A 356 -9.37 1.33 -19.49
CA PRO A 356 -10.00 2.59 -19.08
C PRO A 356 -9.11 3.54 -18.26
N ALA A 357 -7.88 3.15 -17.94
CA ALA A 357 -7.02 3.90 -17.03
C ALA A 357 -6.86 5.37 -17.43
N ASP A 358 -6.68 5.66 -18.71
CA ASP A 358 -6.44 7.02 -19.24
C ASP A 358 -7.72 7.71 -19.74
N PHE A 359 -8.89 7.31 -19.23
CA PHE A 359 -10.07 8.18 -19.22
C PHE A 359 -9.93 9.24 -18.13
N ASP A 360 -10.33 10.48 -18.41
CA ASP A 360 -10.19 11.61 -17.47
C ASP A 360 -10.90 11.37 -16.12
N GLU A 361 -11.94 10.54 -16.11
CA GLU A 361 -12.74 10.18 -14.93
C GLU A 361 -12.11 9.07 -14.07
N CYS A 362 -11.09 8.37 -14.56
CA CYS A 362 -10.39 7.29 -13.85
C CYS A 362 -9.12 7.82 -13.18
N ILE A 363 -8.75 7.25 -12.03
CA ILE A 363 -7.44 7.44 -11.40
C ILE A 363 -6.47 6.38 -11.95
N SER A 364 -5.53 6.78 -12.79
CA SER A 364 -4.55 5.95 -13.48
C SER A 364 -3.25 5.82 -12.67
N VAL A 365 -2.95 4.61 -12.20
CA VAL A 365 -1.87 4.34 -11.23
C VAL A 365 -0.64 3.71 -11.88
N THR A 366 0.51 4.37 -11.77
CA THR A 366 1.81 3.81 -12.18
C THR A 366 2.50 3.06 -11.02
N ALA A 367 3.48 2.21 -11.34
CA ALA A 367 4.19 1.38 -10.37
C ALA A 367 5.61 1.92 -10.10
N LEU A 368 5.97 1.94 -8.82
CA LEU A 368 7.30 2.29 -8.32
C LEU A 368 8.05 1.09 -7.74
N GLU A 369 9.38 1.16 -7.80
CA GLU A 369 10.28 0.23 -7.15
C GLU A 369 10.29 0.46 -5.62
N SER A 370 10.86 -0.48 -4.86
CA SER A 370 10.87 -0.40 -3.39
C SER A 370 11.65 0.79 -2.81
N ASP A 371 12.48 1.46 -3.62
CA ASP A 371 13.19 2.69 -3.27
C ASP A 371 12.49 3.97 -3.77
N GLY A 372 11.29 3.84 -4.35
CA GLY A 372 10.49 4.96 -4.85
C GLY A 372 10.85 5.42 -6.27
N THR A 373 11.78 4.75 -6.97
CA THR A 373 12.15 5.08 -8.35
C THR A 373 11.22 4.45 -9.39
N ASN A 374 11.32 4.89 -10.65
CA ASN A 374 10.43 4.42 -11.71
C ASN A 374 10.80 3.01 -12.18
N LEU A 375 9.81 2.12 -12.27
CA LEU A 375 10.02 0.81 -12.90
C LEU A 375 10.09 0.93 -14.42
N VAL A 376 11.11 0.33 -15.03
CA VAL A 376 11.37 0.41 -16.48
C VAL A 376 10.29 -0.21 -17.35
N TRP A 377 9.41 -1.02 -16.78
CA TRP A 377 8.26 -1.62 -17.45
C TRP A 377 6.94 -0.91 -17.13
N SER A 378 6.88 -0.03 -16.13
CA SER A 378 5.64 0.68 -15.79
C SER A 378 5.35 1.73 -16.85
N ASP A 379 4.14 1.70 -17.40
CA ASP A 379 3.70 2.64 -18.43
C ASP A 379 3.54 4.05 -17.88
N TYR A 380 3.73 5.04 -18.75
CA TYR A 380 3.61 6.44 -18.40
C TYR A 380 3.23 7.29 -19.62
N ASN A 381 2.39 8.29 -19.41
CA ASN A 381 2.00 9.29 -20.41
C ASN A 381 1.33 10.46 -19.66
N GLU A 382 0.99 11.56 -20.33
CA GLU A 382 0.42 12.75 -19.67
C GLU A 382 -0.94 12.53 -18.96
N PHE A 383 -1.55 11.36 -19.08
CA PHE A 383 -2.85 10.98 -18.49
C PHE A 383 -2.73 10.09 -17.25
N LYS A 384 -1.51 9.81 -16.75
CA LYS A 384 -1.38 9.16 -15.44
C LYS A 384 -1.62 10.17 -14.33
N ASP A 385 -2.11 9.71 -13.19
CA ASP A 385 -2.48 10.60 -12.08
C ASP A 385 -1.56 10.47 -10.89
N ILE A 386 -1.20 9.24 -10.52
CA ILE A 386 -0.41 8.97 -9.31
C ILE A 386 0.45 7.72 -9.46
N SER A 387 1.47 7.60 -8.63
CA SER A 387 2.38 6.47 -8.56
C SER A 387 2.27 5.78 -7.21
N ALA A 388 2.29 4.46 -7.17
CA ALA A 388 2.30 3.69 -5.93
C ALA A 388 3.31 2.52 -6.00
N PRO A 389 3.75 1.97 -4.86
CA PRO A 389 4.63 0.80 -4.87
C PRO A 389 4.05 -0.36 -5.67
N GLY A 390 4.83 -0.93 -6.57
CA GLY A 390 4.35 -1.98 -7.47
C GLY A 390 5.33 -3.12 -7.72
N GLN A 391 6.48 -3.15 -7.05
CA GLN A 391 7.44 -4.26 -7.15
C GLN A 391 7.46 -5.10 -5.87
N ASN A 392 7.49 -6.42 -6.00
CA ASN A 392 7.65 -7.34 -4.87
C ASN A 392 6.60 -7.14 -3.76
N ILE A 393 5.35 -6.87 -4.16
CA ILE A 393 4.21 -6.67 -3.27
C ILE A 393 3.74 -8.02 -2.73
N ARG A 394 3.87 -8.19 -1.41
CA ARG A 394 3.35 -9.36 -0.69
C ARG A 394 1.83 -9.31 -0.66
N THR A 395 1.17 -10.40 -1.07
CA THR A 395 -0.29 -10.48 -1.14
C THR A 395 -0.84 -11.90 -0.96
N THR A 396 -2.16 -12.07 -0.87
CA THR A 396 -2.90 -13.33 -0.78
C THR A 396 -2.82 -14.16 -2.05
N ASN A 397 -3.11 -15.46 -1.96
CA ASN A 397 -3.05 -16.39 -3.08
C ASN A 397 -4.30 -17.27 -3.17
N MET A 398 -4.86 -17.42 -4.37
CA MET A 398 -6.08 -18.23 -4.61
C MET A 398 -5.96 -19.72 -4.24
N SER A 399 -4.75 -20.27 -4.11
CA SER A 399 -4.53 -21.63 -3.60
C SER A 399 -4.46 -21.73 -2.07
N GLY A 400 -4.80 -20.63 -1.39
CA GLY A 400 -4.59 -20.38 0.03
C GLY A 400 -3.19 -19.84 0.33
N GLY A 401 -3.06 -19.11 1.44
CA GLY A 401 -1.80 -18.52 1.87
C GLY A 401 -1.41 -17.30 1.03
N PHE A 402 -0.12 -17.10 0.79
CA PHE A 402 0.38 -15.80 0.33
C PHE A 402 1.44 -15.96 -0.76
N SER A 403 1.45 -15.04 -1.72
CA SER A 403 2.46 -14.89 -2.78
C SER A 403 3.09 -13.49 -2.77
N THR A 404 3.98 -13.25 -3.71
CA THR A 404 4.57 -11.93 -3.99
C THR A 404 4.36 -11.65 -5.47
N ALA A 405 3.98 -10.44 -5.82
CA ALA A 405 3.64 -10.03 -7.17
C ALA A 405 4.23 -8.64 -7.49
N SER A 406 4.52 -8.40 -8.76
CA SER A 406 4.95 -7.09 -9.28
C SER A 406 4.03 -6.66 -10.43
N GLY A 407 3.64 -5.39 -10.49
CA GLY A 407 2.81 -4.83 -11.56
C GLY A 407 2.03 -3.59 -11.12
N THR A 408 1.58 -2.77 -12.08
CA THR A 408 0.59 -1.71 -11.81
C THR A 408 -0.75 -2.27 -11.32
N SER A 409 -1.04 -3.53 -11.61
CA SER A 409 -2.19 -4.27 -11.07
C SER A 409 -2.17 -4.46 -9.55
N VAL A 410 -0.99 -4.50 -8.92
CA VAL A 410 -0.86 -4.53 -7.45
C VAL A 410 -0.52 -3.17 -6.83
N ALA A 411 -0.22 -2.16 -7.64
CA ALA A 411 -0.09 -0.77 -7.20
C ALA A 411 -1.46 -0.07 -7.10
N SER A 412 -2.33 -0.27 -8.10
CA SER A 412 -3.72 0.25 -8.11
C SER A 412 -4.52 -0.03 -6.84
N PRO A 413 -4.55 -1.26 -6.27
CA PRO A 413 -5.29 -1.53 -5.04
C PRO A 413 -4.73 -0.82 -3.78
N ILE A 414 -3.47 -0.38 -3.78
CA ILE A 414 -2.92 0.46 -2.69
C ILE A 414 -3.61 1.82 -2.70
N VAL A 415 -3.73 2.42 -3.89
CA VAL A 415 -4.44 3.69 -4.07
C VAL A 415 -5.93 3.51 -3.77
N SER A 416 -6.57 2.42 -4.24
CA SER A 416 -7.98 2.13 -3.93
C SER A 416 -8.24 2.00 -2.42
N GLY A 417 -7.33 1.37 -1.68
CA GLY A 417 -7.43 1.29 -0.23
C GLY A 417 -7.25 2.65 0.45
N THR A 418 -6.35 3.49 -0.08
CA THR A 418 -6.17 4.87 0.41
C THR A 418 -7.40 5.73 0.15
N VAL A 419 -8.03 5.60 -1.02
CA VAL A 419 -9.32 6.26 -1.33
C VAL A 419 -10.39 5.83 -0.33
N ALA A 420 -10.43 4.55 0.06
CA ALA A 420 -11.36 4.09 1.10
C ALA A 420 -11.06 4.73 2.46
N LEU A 421 -9.79 4.85 2.86
CA LEU A 421 -9.40 5.58 4.09
C LEU A 421 -9.82 7.04 4.05
N LEU A 422 -9.67 7.71 2.90
CA LEU A 422 -10.08 9.10 2.71
C LEU A 422 -11.58 9.29 2.94
N TYR A 423 -12.41 8.41 2.37
CA TYR A 423 -13.86 8.45 2.63
C TYR A 423 -14.23 7.97 4.05
N ALA A 424 -13.43 7.12 4.69
CA ALA A 424 -13.64 6.79 6.10
C ALA A 424 -13.36 7.99 7.01
N ALA A 425 -12.34 8.79 6.65
CA ALA A 425 -11.94 9.99 7.37
C ALA A 425 -12.93 11.14 7.19
N ASP A 426 -13.41 11.36 5.96
CA ASP A 426 -14.47 12.31 5.63
C ASP A 426 -15.52 11.66 4.70
N PRO A 427 -16.60 11.09 5.25
CA PRO A 427 -17.65 10.43 4.47
C PRO A 427 -18.45 11.35 3.53
N ASP A 428 -18.36 12.67 3.74
CA ASP A 428 -19.05 13.71 2.98
C ASP A 428 -18.14 14.36 1.91
N ALA A 429 -16.87 13.96 1.82
CA ALA A 429 -15.94 14.46 0.82
C ALA A 429 -16.45 14.20 -0.61
N THR A 430 -16.22 15.15 -1.52
CA THR A 430 -16.50 14.92 -2.95
C THR A 430 -15.36 14.16 -3.63
N PRO A 431 -15.63 13.44 -4.73
CA PRO A 431 -14.58 12.76 -5.49
C PRO A 431 -13.41 13.67 -5.90
N GLU A 432 -13.68 14.94 -6.22
CA GLU A 432 -12.65 15.92 -6.54
C GLU A 432 -11.77 16.28 -5.35
N GLN A 433 -12.33 16.37 -4.14
CA GLN A 433 -11.55 16.62 -2.93
C GLN A 433 -10.64 15.44 -2.61
N VAL A 434 -11.14 14.22 -2.79
CA VAL A 434 -10.38 12.98 -2.60
C VAL A 434 -9.24 12.89 -3.62
N ARG A 435 -9.53 13.15 -4.90
CA ARG A 435 -8.50 13.19 -5.97
C ARG A 435 -7.45 14.27 -5.69
N ALA A 436 -7.88 15.49 -5.32
CA ALA A 436 -6.95 16.58 -4.99
C ALA A 436 -6.06 16.22 -3.79
N ALA A 437 -6.63 15.59 -2.75
CA ALA A 437 -5.84 15.15 -1.59
C ALA A 437 -4.73 14.16 -2.00
N LEU A 438 -5.04 13.20 -2.88
CA LEU A 438 -4.04 12.26 -3.40
C LEU A 438 -2.95 12.96 -4.23
N GLU A 439 -3.33 13.83 -5.16
CA GLU A 439 -2.40 14.44 -6.11
C GLU A 439 -1.56 15.58 -5.50
N GLU A 440 -2.16 16.43 -4.66
CA GLU A 440 -1.48 17.59 -4.09
C GLU A 440 -0.50 17.22 -2.97
N THR A 441 -0.70 16.07 -2.31
CA THR A 441 0.23 15.52 -1.31
C THR A 441 1.26 14.55 -1.90
N ALA A 442 1.12 14.16 -3.16
CA ALA A 442 2.01 13.20 -3.77
C ALA A 442 3.47 13.66 -3.71
N VAL A 443 4.36 12.75 -3.29
CA VAL A 443 5.78 13.03 -3.15
C VAL A 443 6.46 12.95 -4.53
N PRO A 444 7.20 13.98 -4.98
CA PRO A 444 7.85 13.94 -6.28
C PRO A 444 8.77 12.71 -6.45
N VAL A 445 8.60 11.99 -7.55
CA VAL A 445 9.44 10.83 -7.89
C VAL A 445 10.81 11.31 -8.38
N VAL A 446 11.89 10.95 -7.67
CA VAL A 446 13.26 11.34 -8.01
C VAL A 446 14.00 10.15 -8.62
N ASP A 447 14.19 10.17 -9.94
CA ASP A 447 14.92 9.15 -10.69
C ASP A 447 15.77 9.81 -11.77
N GLU A 448 17.08 9.98 -11.52
CA GLU A 448 17.97 10.64 -12.49
C GLU A 448 18.20 9.81 -13.77
N GLU A 449 18.06 8.48 -13.70
CA GLU A 449 18.33 7.57 -14.81
C GLU A 449 17.12 7.43 -15.74
N HIS A 450 15.91 7.44 -15.17
CA HIS A 450 14.64 7.39 -15.88
C HIS A 450 13.71 8.53 -15.44
N ASP A 451 14.17 9.78 -15.51
CA ASP A 451 13.36 10.94 -15.19
C ASP A 451 12.14 11.03 -16.13
N ARG A 452 10.94 10.93 -15.54
CA ARG A 452 9.66 11.03 -16.23
C ARG A 452 8.80 12.19 -15.72
N THR A 453 9.36 13.08 -14.89
CA THR A 453 8.60 14.13 -14.19
C THR A 453 7.78 15.00 -15.16
N GLU A 454 8.34 15.33 -16.32
CA GLU A 454 7.69 16.20 -17.32
C GLU A 454 6.75 15.47 -18.29
N VAL A 455 6.72 14.13 -18.28
CA VAL A 455 6.06 13.32 -19.32
C VAL A 455 5.14 12.23 -18.78
N SER A 456 5.19 11.97 -17.47
CA SER A 456 4.46 10.86 -16.85
C SER A 456 3.04 11.16 -16.49
N GLY A 457 2.59 12.43 -16.48
CA GLY A 457 1.27 12.84 -15.98
C GLY A 457 1.12 12.76 -14.47
N SER A 458 1.73 11.74 -13.84
CA SER A 458 1.66 11.46 -12.40
C SER A 458 2.09 12.65 -11.55
N ALA A 459 1.29 12.96 -10.53
CA ALA A 459 1.60 13.95 -9.51
C ALA A 459 2.79 13.54 -8.63
N GLY A 460 3.06 12.24 -8.49
CA GLY A 460 4.15 11.71 -7.67
C GLY A 460 3.81 10.36 -7.02
N ALA A 461 4.65 9.94 -6.08
CA ALA A 461 4.42 8.79 -5.22
C ALA A 461 3.34 9.10 -4.18
N LEU A 462 2.41 8.17 -3.99
CA LEU A 462 1.34 8.23 -3.00
C LEU A 462 1.92 8.43 -1.58
N ASP A 463 1.33 9.39 -0.85
CA ASP A 463 1.50 9.58 0.59
C ASP A 463 0.11 9.54 1.25
N ALA A 464 -0.28 8.36 1.72
CA ALA A 464 -1.62 8.13 2.25
C ALA A 464 -1.88 8.93 3.54
N GLY A 465 -0.88 9.04 4.42
CA GLY A 465 -0.97 9.81 5.66
C GLY A 465 -1.22 11.28 5.39
N ALA A 466 -0.42 11.88 4.50
CA ALA A 466 -0.59 13.28 4.10
C ALA A 466 -1.91 13.53 3.35
N ALA A 467 -2.37 12.58 2.53
CA ALA A 467 -3.66 12.70 1.85
C ALA A 467 -4.83 12.74 2.84
N VAL A 468 -4.85 11.87 3.86
CA VAL A 468 -5.90 11.87 4.90
C VAL A 468 -5.85 13.17 5.71
N GLU A 469 -4.64 13.65 6.03
CA GLU A 469 -4.42 14.91 6.72
C GLU A 469 -4.98 16.10 5.92
N GLN A 470 -4.63 16.16 4.63
CA GLN A 470 -5.08 17.21 3.72
C GLN A 470 -6.61 17.22 3.58
N LEU A 471 -7.23 16.04 3.38
CA LEU A 471 -8.66 15.95 3.11
C LEU A 471 -9.50 16.36 4.31
N THR A 472 -9.20 15.82 5.48
CA THR A 472 -9.96 16.10 6.70
C THR A 472 -9.76 17.52 7.21
N GLY A 473 -8.82 18.26 6.61
CA GLY A 473 -8.31 19.48 7.19
C GLY A 473 -7.81 19.22 8.61
N ALA A 474 -7.38 17.99 8.93
CA ALA A 474 -6.64 17.67 10.12
C ALA A 474 -5.23 18.20 9.94
N VAL A 475 -5.13 19.50 9.71
CA VAL A 475 -3.88 20.23 9.85
C VAL A 475 -3.29 19.80 11.18
N GLU A 476 -2.07 19.25 11.18
CA GLU A 476 -1.20 19.56 12.31
C GLU A 476 -1.30 21.08 12.46
N PRO A 477 -1.91 21.62 13.53
CA PRO A 477 -2.59 22.90 13.49
C PRO A 477 -1.75 23.96 12.76
N GLU A 478 -2.13 24.32 11.52
CA GLU A 478 -1.60 25.53 10.92
C GLU A 478 -1.99 26.64 11.89
N PRO A 479 -1.04 27.50 12.28
CA PRO A 479 -1.30 28.54 13.25
C PRO A 479 -2.50 29.37 12.77
N GLU A 480 -3.53 29.47 13.62
CA GLU A 480 -4.61 30.46 13.47
C GLU A 480 -4.01 31.81 13.01
N PRO A 481 -4.68 32.61 12.15
CA PRO A 481 -4.18 33.92 11.78
C PRO A 481 -3.90 34.72 13.04
N ASP A 482 -2.61 34.91 13.26
CA ASP A 482 -1.97 35.41 14.46
C ASP A 482 -2.86 36.35 15.28
N PRO A 483 -3.46 35.92 16.41
CA PRO A 483 -3.97 36.84 17.40
C PRO A 483 -2.80 37.48 18.16
N ASP A 484 -1.90 38.17 17.44
CA ASP A 484 -0.53 38.54 17.89
C ASP A 484 0.27 37.30 18.33
N PRO A 485 1.52 37.11 17.85
CA PRO A 485 2.26 35.92 18.22
C PRO A 485 2.53 36.00 19.72
N GLU A 486 2.05 34.99 20.46
CA GLU A 486 2.66 34.75 21.76
C GLU A 486 4.16 34.53 21.50
N PRO A 487 5.03 35.27 22.19
CA PRO A 487 6.44 35.29 21.85
C PRO A 487 6.99 33.85 21.91
N GLU A 488 7.63 33.42 20.83
CA GLU A 488 8.41 32.17 20.81
C GLU A 488 9.27 32.10 22.08
N PRO A 489 9.43 30.91 22.69
CA PRO A 489 10.28 30.76 23.86
C PRO A 489 11.72 31.16 23.49
N GLU A 490 12.09 32.40 23.80
CA GLU A 490 13.45 32.90 23.61
C GLU A 490 14.37 32.13 24.57
N LEU A 491 14.94 31.04 24.06
CA LEU A 491 16.08 30.42 24.71
C LEU A 491 17.16 31.49 24.88
N PRO A 492 17.75 31.67 26.08
CA PRO A 492 18.73 32.72 26.33
C PRO A 492 20.11 32.41 25.72
N PHE A 493 20.17 31.52 24.72
CA PHE A 493 21.38 30.94 24.17
C PHE A 493 21.67 31.46 22.77
N VAL A 494 22.84 32.05 22.57
CA VAL A 494 23.25 32.67 21.29
C VAL A 494 23.73 31.68 20.24
N ASP A 495 23.85 30.40 20.59
CA ASP A 495 24.42 29.33 19.77
C ASP A 495 23.50 28.11 19.65
N VAL A 496 22.21 28.31 19.88
CA VAL A 496 21.16 27.31 19.63
C VAL A 496 20.43 27.74 18.37
N ASP A 497 20.80 27.11 17.26
CA ASP A 497 20.15 27.29 15.97
C ASP A 497 18.97 26.31 15.84
N HIS A 498 18.02 26.59 14.95
CA HIS A 498 16.83 25.74 14.67
C HIS A 498 17.19 24.47 13.86
N GLU A 499 18.18 23.74 14.35
CA GLU A 499 18.65 22.46 13.80
C GLU A 499 17.90 21.29 14.47
N TRP A 500 18.23 20.05 14.09
CA TRP A 500 17.61 18.81 14.59
C TRP A 500 17.51 18.70 16.13
N TYR A 501 18.37 19.39 16.87
CA TYR A 501 18.42 19.37 18.34
C TYR A 501 17.59 20.47 19.01
N TYR A 502 17.04 21.43 18.26
CA TYR A 502 16.37 22.60 18.81
C TYR A 502 15.18 22.23 19.72
N PRO A 503 14.25 21.34 19.31
CA PRO A 503 13.12 20.95 20.16
C PRO A 503 13.60 20.30 21.46
N ALA A 504 14.63 19.46 21.37
CA ALA A 504 15.20 18.81 22.54
C ALA A 504 15.82 19.81 23.52
N ILE A 505 16.49 20.86 23.02
CA ILE A 505 17.08 21.91 23.88
C ILE A 505 15.98 22.76 24.53
N VAL A 506 14.93 23.11 23.81
CA VAL A 506 13.75 23.81 24.38
C VAL A 506 13.16 22.95 25.50
N TYR A 507 12.87 21.68 25.21
CA TYR A 507 12.29 20.74 26.16
C TYR A 507 13.10 20.65 27.45
N VAL A 508 14.41 20.38 27.36
CA VAL A 508 15.23 20.21 28.57
C VAL A 508 15.46 21.53 29.31
N TYR A 509 15.39 22.67 28.64
CA TYR A 509 15.54 23.97 29.29
C TYR A 509 14.27 24.37 30.06
N GLU A 510 13.10 24.25 29.44
CA GLU A 510 11.81 24.61 30.05
C GLU A 510 11.45 23.69 31.22
N ASN A 511 11.87 22.43 31.16
CA ASN A 511 11.66 21.45 32.23
C ASN A 511 12.74 21.48 33.33
N ASP A 512 13.63 22.49 33.35
CA ASP A 512 14.71 22.64 34.35
C ASP A 512 15.69 21.43 34.38
N ILE A 513 15.82 20.73 33.25
CA ILE A 513 16.63 19.50 33.11
C ILE A 513 18.07 19.86 32.73
N MET A 514 18.26 20.74 31.72
CA MET A 514 19.58 21.22 31.29
C MET A 514 19.60 22.75 31.18
N HIS A 515 20.75 23.33 31.52
CA HIS A 515 21.02 24.76 31.35
C HIS A 515 22.23 25.00 30.46
N GLY A 516 22.36 26.23 29.96
CA GLY A 516 23.57 26.69 29.29
C GLY A 516 24.76 26.78 30.24
N LEU A 517 25.93 27.09 29.66
CA LEU A 517 27.17 27.19 30.41
C LEU A 517 27.13 28.37 31.38
N SER A 518 27.51 28.16 32.65
CA SER A 518 27.35 29.15 33.72
C SER A 518 28.03 30.51 33.46
N ASP A 519 29.11 30.53 32.67
CA ASP A 519 29.91 31.72 32.35
C ASP A 519 29.76 32.20 30.90
N SER A 520 28.74 31.73 30.17
CA SER A 520 28.57 32.04 28.74
C SER A 520 27.08 32.08 28.36
N PRO A 521 26.65 32.98 27.46
CA PRO A 521 25.28 32.98 26.95
C PRO A 521 25.06 31.84 25.93
N ARG A 522 25.70 30.69 26.11
CA ARG A 522 25.75 29.57 25.16
C ARG A 522 25.21 28.31 25.78
N PHE A 523 24.43 27.55 25.03
CA PHE A 523 24.11 26.17 25.36
C PHE A 523 25.24 25.22 24.96
N ALA A 524 26.00 25.57 23.92
CA ALA A 524 27.09 24.75 23.36
C ALA A 524 26.64 23.35 22.88
N PRO A 525 25.66 23.26 21.96
CA PRO A 525 25.05 21.99 21.53
C PRO A 525 26.07 20.96 21.01
N ASN A 526 27.09 21.42 20.30
CA ASN A 526 28.10 20.57 19.68
C ASN A 526 29.31 20.26 20.60
N GLU A 527 29.36 20.82 21.80
CA GLU A 527 30.44 20.51 22.75
C GLU A 527 30.16 19.17 23.44
N PRO A 528 31.20 18.35 23.73
CA PRO A 528 31.02 17.10 24.45
C PRO A 528 30.38 17.29 25.82
N ILE A 529 29.40 16.45 26.16
CA ILE A 529 28.89 16.37 27.53
C ILE A 529 29.93 15.69 28.41
N VAL A 530 30.24 16.32 29.54
CA VAL A 530 31.21 15.82 30.52
C VAL A 530 30.49 15.10 31.67
N ARG A 531 31.20 14.18 32.33
CA ARG A 531 30.63 13.22 33.28
C ARG A 531 29.86 13.86 34.44
N GLN A 532 30.38 14.95 35.01
CA GLN A 532 29.73 15.63 36.12
C GLN A 532 28.47 16.37 35.66
N ASP A 533 28.44 16.90 34.43
CA ASP A 533 27.27 17.56 33.88
C ASP A 533 26.17 16.53 33.62
N ALA A 534 26.51 15.37 33.06
CA ALA A 534 25.54 14.27 32.90
C ALA A 534 24.95 13.81 34.24
N ALA A 535 25.74 13.81 35.34
CA ALA A 535 25.22 13.54 36.67
C ALA A 535 24.22 14.61 37.14
N VAL A 536 24.50 15.89 36.88
CA VAL A 536 23.58 17.01 37.19
C VAL A 536 22.27 16.86 36.42
N VAL A 537 22.33 16.54 35.12
CA VAL A 537 21.13 16.35 34.30
C VAL A 537 20.25 15.21 34.84
N LEU A 538 20.84 14.06 35.14
CA LEU A 538 20.09 12.93 35.71
C LEU A 538 19.54 13.25 37.11
N TYR A 539 20.28 14.02 37.91
CA TYR A 539 19.83 14.45 39.23
C TYR A 539 18.65 15.43 39.16
N ASN A 540 18.60 16.30 38.14
CA ASN A 540 17.46 17.18 37.90
C ASN A 540 16.19 16.40 37.54
N ILE A 541 16.33 15.29 36.80
CA ILE A 541 15.20 14.43 36.42
C ILE A 541 14.77 13.54 37.59
N LEU A 542 15.70 12.79 38.17
CA LEU A 542 15.40 11.65 39.06
C LEU A 542 15.74 11.93 40.52
N GLY A 543 16.62 12.89 40.79
CA GLY A 543 17.19 13.11 42.12
C GLY A 543 16.22 13.73 43.12
N ASN A 544 15.24 14.51 42.67
CA ASN A 544 14.20 15.13 43.50
C ASN A 544 14.72 15.81 44.78
N GLY A 545 15.90 16.44 44.70
CA GLY A 545 16.56 17.12 45.82
C GLY A 545 17.20 16.21 46.88
N GLU A 546 17.35 14.91 46.60
CA GLU A 546 17.96 13.94 47.52
C GLU A 546 19.43 14.24 47.82
N LYS A 547 19.79 14.30 49.11
CA LYS A 547 21.18 14.42 49.54
C LYS A 547 21.80 13.06 49.85
N ALA A 548 22.76 12.66 49.03
CA ALA A 548 23.57 11.46 49.26
C ALA A 548 24.84 11.74 50.09
N PRO A 549 25.41 10.71 50.75
CA PRO A 549 26.71 10.82 51.41
C PRO A 549 27.84 11.18 50.44
N ASP A 550 28.91 11.77 50.98
CA ASP A 550 30.15 12.04 50.24
C ASP A 550 30.68 10.76 49.58
N CYS A 551 30.88 10.79 48.26
CA CYS A 551 31.32 9.63 47.49
C CYS A 551 32.81 9.28 47.72
N GLY A 552 33.59 10.16 48.36
CA GLY A 552 34.98 9.94 48.73
C GLY A 552 35.99 9.94 47.57
N LEU A 553 35.57 10.32 46.37
CA LEU A 553 36.40 10.36 45.17
C LEU A 553 37.23 11.65 45.14
N VAL A 554 38.54 11.53 44.89
CA VAL A 554 39.51 12.60 45.21
C VAL A 554 39.41 13.84 44.32
N ASP A 555 38.81 13.70 43.13
CA ASP A 555 38.58 14.76 42.15
C ASP A 555 37.17 15.39 42.26
N VAL A 556 36.31 14.89 43.15
CA VAL A 556 35.00 15.47 43.44
C VAL A 556 35.17 16.54 44.52
N GLY A 557 35.40 17.78 44.07
CA GLY A 557 35.43 18.96 44.93
C GLY A 557 34.06 19.38 45.46
N GLN A 558 34.03 20.43 46.27
CA GLN A 558 32.81 21.13 46.68
C GLN A 558 32.49 22.21 45.63
N ASP A 559 31.55 21.93 44.75
CA ASP A 559 31.18 22.72 43.57
C ASP A 559 29.70 22.48 43.20
N TYR A 560 29.22 23.05 42.09
CA TYR A 560 27.82 22.99 41.66
C TYR A 560 27.32 21.55 41.40
N TYR A 561 28.19 20.64 40.98
CA TYR A 561 27.84 19.26 40.65
C TYR A 561 27.97 18.28 41.82
N THR A 562 28.46 18.72 42.99
CA THR A 562 28.84 17.80 44.09
C THR A 562 27.68 16.95 44.58
N ASP A 563 26.51 17.56 44.81
CA ASP A 563 25.34 16.83 45.31
C ASP A 563 24.86 15.80 44.27
N ALA A 564 24.82 16.18 43.00
CA ALA A 564 24.45 15.31 41.88
C ALA A 564 25.43 14.14 41.68
N VAL A 565 26.73 14.39 41.76
CA VAL A 565 27.75 13.33 41.66
C VAL A 565 27.69 12.38 42.86
N ASN A 566 27.56 12.90 44.08
CA ASN A 566 27.38 12.06 45.27
C ASN A 566 26.14 11.18 45.13
N TRP A 567 25.03 11.74 44.65
CA TRP A 567 23.79 11.02 44.40
C TRP A 567 23.93 9.94 43.32
N ALA A 568 24.50 10.28 42.17
CA ALA A 568 24.67 9.35 41.06
C ALA A 568 25.62 8.20 41.42
N VAL A 569 26.67 8.46 42.23
CA VAL A 569 27.57 7.41 42.74
C VAL A 569 26.88 6.54 43.79
N ALA A 570 26.12 7.13 44.72
CA ALA A 570 25.42 6.38 45.76
C ALA A 570 24.36 5.41 45.18
N HIS A 571 23.74 5.77 44.07
CA HIS A 571 22.79 4.93 43.33
C HIS A 571 23.46 4.00 42.32
N GLY A 572 24.75 4.16 42.07
CA GLY A 572 25.50 3.37 41.08
C GLY A 572 25.19 3.72 39.62
N TYR A 573 24.52 4.85 39.36
CA TYR A 573 24.17 5.32 38.02
C TYR A 573 25.38 5.78 37.23
N ILE A 574 26.31 6.48 37.89
CA ILE A 574 27.61 6.85 37.32
C ILE A 574 28.73 6.50 38.30
N ASN A 575 29.51 5.49 37.97
CA ASN A 575 30.62 5.01 38.81
C ASN A 575 31.94 5.69 38.43
N GLY A 576 32.85 5.85 39.40
CA GLY A 576 34.21 6.33 39.14
C GLY A 576 35.10 5.30 38.42
N TYR A 577 36.28 5.73 38.00
CA TYR A 577 37.24 4.85 37.33
C TYR A 577 37.93 3.92 38.32
N GLU A 578 37.75 2.62 38.12
CA GLU A 578 38.48 1.59 38.85
C GLU A 578 39.93 1.52 38.35
N ASN A 579 40.89 1.58 39.27
CA ASN A 579 42.27 1.29 38.95
C ASN A 579 42.45 -0.22 38.73
N VAL A 580 42.67 -0.62 37.48
CA VAL A 580 42.85 -2.03 37.07
C VAL A 580 43.96 -2.79 37.81
N ALA A 581 44.92 -2.10 38.44
CA ALA A 581 46.00 -2.72 39.18
C ALA A 581 45.69 -2.90 40.68
N THR A 582 44.83 -2.08 41.27
CA THR A 582 44.54 -2.09 42.72
C THR A 582 43.09 -2.43 43.06
N GLY A 583 42.18 -2.34 42.09
CA GLY A 583 40.72 -2.46 42.29
C GLY A 583 40.10 -1.27 43.02
N GLU A 584 40.88 -0.22 43.29
CA GLU A 584 40.41 0.96 44.00
C GLU A 584 39.83 1.99 43.02
N VAL A 585 38.60 2.42 43.29
CA VAL A 585 37.98 3.57 42.61
C VAL A 585 38.40 4.82 43.37
N THR A 586 39.23 5.66 42.73
CA THR A 586 39.78 6.85 43.39
C THR A 586 39.30 8.15 42.77
N HIS A 587 38.89 8.14 41.50
CA HIS A 587 38.50 9.33 40.75
C HIS A 587 37.15 9.11 40.05
N PHE A 588 36.32 10.16 39.99
CA PHE A 588 35.07 10.19 39.25
C PHE A 588 35.29 10.44 37.76
N GLY A 589 36.32 11.20 37.39
CA GLY A 589 36.56 11.68 36.03
C GLY A 589 35.93 13.05 35.79
N VAL A 590 36.01 13.97 36.75
CA VAL A 590 35.48 15.33 36.57
C VAL A 590 36.18 16.00 35.38
N GLY A 591 35.39 16.50 34.42
CA GLY A 591 35.85 17.14 33.19
C GLY A 591 36.06 16.18 32.02
N ASP A 592 35.98 14.86 32.24
CA ASP A 592 36.10 13.90 31.15
C ASP A 592 34.80 13.82 30.34
N PRO A 593 34.88 13.77 29.00
CA PRO A 593 33.71 13.58 28.14
C PRO A 593 33.19 12.15 28.21
N LEU A 594 31.87 11.99 28.08
CA LEU A 594 31.25 10.67 27.90
C LEU A 594 31.27 10.26 26.43
N THR A 595 31.50 8.97 26.17
CA THR A 595 31.20 8.39 24.85
C THR A 595 29.72 8.05 24.71
N ARG A 596 29.24 7.92 23.47
CA ARG A 596 27.86 7.49 23.18
C ARG A 596 27.53 6.13 23.81
N GLU A 597 28.45 5.16 23.76
CA GLU A 597 28.24 3.85 24.40
C GLU A 597 28.19 3.91 25.92
N GLN A 598 28.96 4.84 26.54
CA GLN A 598 28.90 5.06 27.99
C GLN A 598 27.58 5.70 28.39
N LEU A 599 27.10 6.68 27.62
CA LEU A 599 25.82 7.33 27.87
C LEU A 599 24.65 6.33 27.73
N ALA A 600 24.66 5.51 26.68
CA ALA A 600 23.71 4.40 26.51
C ALA A 600 23.68 3.47 27.73
N CYS A 601 24.86 3.14 28.27
CA CYS A 601 24.96 2.31 29.47
C CYS A 601 24.39 2.97 30.71
N ILE A 602 24.62 4.27 30.91
CA ILE A 602 24.09 5.00 32.05
C ILE A 602 22.56 4.95 32.03
N VAL A 603 21.96 5.32 30.89
CA VAL A 603 20.49 5.33 30.73
C VAL A 603 19.90 3.92 30.87
N ALA A 604 20.46 2.93 30.18
CA ALA A 604 19.99 1.56 30.24
C ALA A 604 20.09 0.97 31.66
N ASN A 605 21.14 1.31 32.42
CA ASN A 605 21.30 0.81 33.79
C ASN A 605 20.24 1.38 34.74
N ILE A 606 19.73 2.58 34.46
CA ILE A 606 18.66 3.22 35.22
C ILE A 606 17.31 2.62 34.81
N ALA A 607 17.00 2.65 33.52
CA ALA A 607 15.68 2.35 32.99
C ALA A 607 15.37 0.85 32.88
N ARG A 608 16.35 0.03 32.48
CA ARG A 608 16.10 -1.37 32.09
C ARG A 608 15.80 -2.28 33.28
N ASN A 609 16.32 -2.01 34.47
CA ASN A 609 16.16 -2.83 35.69
C ASN A 609 16.28 -4.37 35.48
N GLY A 610 17.09 -4.82 34.52
CA GLY A 610 17.29 -6.26 34.20
C GLY A 610 16.39 -6.84 33.10
N GLU A 611 15.54 -6.03 32.45
CA GLU A 611 14.76 -6.41 31.26
C GLU A 611 15.65 -6.85 30.08
N PRO A 612 15.12 -7.66 29.12
CA PRO A 612 15.83 -8.09 27.93
C PRO A 612 16.30 -6.90 27.08
N PHE A 613 17.45 -7.04 26.39
CA PHE A 613 18.00 -5.99 25.53
C PHE A 613 17.36 -5.91 24.14
N GLY A 614 16.41 -6.80 23.81
CA GLY A 614 15.72 -6.84 22.53
C GLY A 614 16.55 -7.49 21.41
N SER A 615 16.14 -7.27 20.16
CA SER A 615 16.77 -7.84 18.97
C SER A 615 18.14 -7.21 18.69
N MET A 616 19.12 -8.01 18.26
CA MET A 616 20.41 -7.52 17.79
C MET A 616 20.34 -6.94 16.36
N ALA A 617 19.26 -7.20 15.60
CA ALA A 617 19.21 -6.97 14.16
C ALA A 617 19.45 -5.50 13.76
N LYS A 618 18.74 -4.55 14.38
CA LYS A 618 18.90 -3.10 14.11
C LYS A 618 20.27 -2.57 14.54
N TYR A 619 20.88 -3.19 15.55
CA TYR A 619 22.23 -2.85 15.99
C TYR A 619 23.28 -3.42 15.03
N GLU A 620 23.15 -4.69 14.62
CA GLU A 620 24.09 -5.37 13.70
C GLU A 620 24.01 -4.83 12.27
N SER A 621 22.90 -4.21 11.87
CA SER A 621 22.77 -3.53 10.57
C SER A 621 23.57 -2.23 10.48
N MET A 622 23.93 -1.62 11.63
CA MET A 622 24.75 -0.42 11.64
C MET A 622 26.22 -0.78 11.36
N PRO A 623 26.90 -0.12 10.39
CA PRO A 623 28.21 -0.58 9.90
C PRO A 623 29.35 -0.60 10.93
N ASP A 624 29.22 0.16 12.02
CA ASP A 624 30.24 0.29 13.06
C ASP A 624 29.83 -0.34 14.40
N HIS A 625 28.82 -1.21 14.41
CA HIS A 625 28.38 -1.91 15.61
C HIS A 625 29.51 -2.70 16.28
N ASP A 626 30.42 -3.27 15.48
CA ASP A 626 31.58 -4.03 15.93
C ASP A 626 32.60 -3.20 16.72
N LYS A 627 32.51 -1.87 16.66
CA LYS A 627 33.33 -0.94 17.47
C LYS A 627 32.80 -0.72 18.87
N THR A 628 31.58 -1.19 19.16
CA THR A 628 31.00 -1.10 20.51
C THR A 628 31.76 -2.02 21.44
N SER A 629 32.19 -1.49 22.57
CA SER A 629 32.87 -2.28 23.58
C SER A 629 31.98 -3.43 24.05
N THR A 630 32.54 -4.63 24.23
CA THR A 630 31.77 -5.84 24.60
C THR A 630 30.91 -5.66 25.86
N TRP A 631 31.37 -4.84 26.81
CA TRP A 631 30.63 -4.53 28.04
C TRP A 631 29.42 -3.60 27.81
N ALA A 632 29.40 -2.85 26.70
CA ALA A 632 28.36 -1.87 26.38
C ALA A 632 27.29 -2.41 25.42
N VAL A 633 27.60 -3.46 24.64
CA VAL A 633 26.72 -4.00 23.58
C VAL A 633 25.28 -4.16 24.04
N THR A 634 25.04 -4.85 25.16
CA THR A 634 23.66 -5.11 25.62
C THR A 634 22.87 -3.85 25.96
N ASN A 635 23.55 -2.79 26.41
CA ASN A 635 22.91 -1.54 26.78
C ASN A 635 22.69 -0.64 25.55
N VAL A 636 23.63 -0.66 24.60
CA VAL A 636 23.49 0.03 23.32
C VAL A 636 22.36 -0.56 22.48
N VAL A 637 22.27 -1.90 22.43
CA VAL A 637 21.19 -2.60 21.73
C VAL A 637 19.83 -2.26 22.35
N TRP A 638 19.75 -2.27 23.69
CA TRP A 638 18.54 -1.85 24.39
C TRP A 638 18.16 -0.40 24.04
N ALA A 639 19.11 0.53 24.05
CA ALA A 639 18.85 1.93 23.76
C ALA A 639 18.39 2.16 22.31
N ILE A 640 18.90 1.38 21.35
CA ILE A 640 18.49 1.46 19.92
C ILE A 640 17.09 0.89 19.70
N ASN A 641 16.75 -0.20 20.40
CA ASN A 641 15.46 -0.86 20.29
C ASN A 641 14.33 -0.04 20.92
N ASN A 642 14.63 0.71 21.99
CA ASN A 642 13.67 1.61 22.63
C ASN A 642 13.79 3.04 22.10
N GLN A 643 14.35 3.28 20.90
CA GLN A 643 14.47 4.61 20.28
C GLN A 643 15.07 5.73 21.18
N ILE A 644 15.77 5.34 22.25
CA ILE A 644 16.48 6.24 23.16
C ILE A 644 17.73 6.76 22.46
N ILE A 645 18.36 5.92 21.64
CA ILE A 645 19.46 6.31 20.75
C ILE A 645 19.11 5.87 19.33
N ASN A 646 18.92 6.85 18.44
CA ASN A 646 18.54 6.61 17.05
C ASN A 646 19.73 6.49 16.08
N GLY A 647 20.96 6.36 16.58
CA GLY A 647 22.17 6.35 15.73
C GLY A 647 22.57 7.74 15.22
N VAL A 648 23.66 7.82 14.46
CA VAL A 648 24.17 9.03 13.79
C VAL A 648 24.12 8.80 12.29
N GLU A 649 23.49 9.72 11.57
CA GLU A 649 23.33 9.66 10.13
C GLU A 649 24.50 10.33 9.41
N LEU A 650 25.03 9.67 8.37
CA LEU A 650 26.09 10.21 7.53
C LEU A 650 25.83 9.81 6.07
N GLY A 651 25.10 10.66 5.35
CA GLY A 651 24.43 10.27 4.10
C GLY A 651 23.31 9.27 4.40
N ASP A 652 23.06 8.33 3.50
CA ASP A 652 21.96 7.34 3.65
C ASP A 652 22.29 6.18 4.63
N VAL A 653 23.34 6.35 5.45
CA VAL A 653 23.87 5.29 6.32
C VAL A 653 23.87 5.74 7.78
N ARG A 654 23.28 4.89 8.63
CA ARG A 654 23.16 5.12 10.07
C ARG A 654 24.19 4.31 10.86
N TYR A 655 24.90 4.99 11.75
CA TYR A 655 25.99 4.45 12.57
C TYR A 655 25.61 4.45 14.05
N VAL A 656 26.13 3.51 14.83
CA VAL A 656 26.06 3.56 16.30
C VAL A 656 26.94 4.71 16.82
N ALA A 657 28.11 4.89 16.21
CA ALA A 657 29.17 5.81 16.63
C ALA A 657 29.57 5.62 18.11
N PRO A 658 29.80 4.38 18.59
CA PRO A 658 29.81 4.07 20.03
C PRO A 658 30.94 4.77 20.80
N GLN A 659 32.09 4.98 20.16
CA GLN A 659 33.27 5.60 20.74
C GLN A 659 33.32 7.12 20.55
N ASN A 660 32.38 7.72 19.80
CA ASN A 660 32.30 9.16 19.67
C ASN A 660 31.93 9.78 21.01
N LYS A 661 32.48 10.97 21.28
CA LYS A 661 32.11 11.76 22.45
C LYS A 661 30.68 12.26 22.25
N ALA A 662 29.79 11.92 23.17
CA ALA A 662 28.41 12.39 23.15
C ALA A 662 28.41 13.92 23.32
N THR A 663 27.60 14.62 22.54
CA THR A 663 27.46 16.08 22.62
C THR A 663 26.39 16.47 23.64
N ARG A 664 26.35 17.76 24.00
CA ARG A 664 25.28 18.32 24.84
C ARG A 664 23.91 18.28 24.15
N ALA A 665 23.85 18.43 22.82
CA ALA A 665 22.64 18.25 22.03
C ALA A 665 22.15 16.79 22.03
N GLU A 666 23.05 15.82 21.86
CA GLU A 666 22.71 14.40 21.94
C GLU A 666 22.23 14.02 23.35
N MET A 667 22.83 14.57 24.41
CA MET A 667 22.34 14.40 25.77
C MET A 667 20.91 14.93 25.91
N ALA A 668 20.61 16.13 25.39
CA ALA A 668 19.27 16.70 25.45
C ALA A 668 18.23 15.82 24.75
N ALA A 669 18.53 15.37 23.52
CA ALA A 669 17.66 14.49 22.75
C ALA A 669 17.44 13.14 23.45
N ILE A 670 18.49 12.54 24.01
CA ILE A 670 18.36 11.26 24.74
C ILE A 670 17.49 11.43 25.98
N MET A 671 17.63 12.51 26.75
CA MET A 671 16.78 12.75 27.93
C MET A 671 15.32 13.02 27.56
N MET A 672 15.07 13.81 26.50
CA MET A 672 13.73 14.04 25.97
C MET A 672 13.06 12.72 25.59
N ASN A 673 13.74 11.90 24.77
CA ASN A 673 13.23 10.58 24.38
C ASN A 673 12.97 9.66 25.58
N CYS A 674 13.81 9.71 26.62
CA CYS A 674 13.59 8.90 27.83
C CYS A 674 12.29 9.28 28.56
N LEU A 675 11.96 10.57 28.59
CA LEU A 675 10.80 11.09 29.29
C LEU A 675 9.52 10.93 28.46
N GLU A 676 9.60 11.13 27.15
CA GLU A 676 8.46 10.92 26.24
C GLU A 676 8.05 9.45 26.16
N GLN A 677 9.01 8.53 26.26
CA GLN A 677 8.75 7.10 26.26
C GLN A 677 8.48 6.51 27.65
N ASP A 678 8.39 7.35 28.68
CA ASP A 678 8.11 6.94 30.07
C ASP A 678 9.05 5.83 30.59
N VAL A 679 10.34 5.91 30.25
CA VAL A 679 11.36 4.92 30.68
C VAL A 679 12.16 5.33 31.92
N PHE A 680 11.88 6.50 32.50
CA PHE A 680 12.57 7.08 33.67
C PHE A 680 11.67 7.27 34.89
#